data_AF-A0A1V9KBT0-F1
#
_entry.id   AF-A0A1V9KBT0-F1
#
_cell.length_a   1.000
_cell.length_b   1.000
_cell.length_c   1.000
_cell.angle_alpha   90.00
_cell.angle_beta   90.00
_cell.angle_gamma   90.00
#
_symmetry.space_group_name_H-M   'P 1'
#
loop_
_entity.id
_entity.type
_entity.pdbx_description
1 polymer ?
#
loop_
_entity_poly.entity_id
_entity_poly.type
_entity_poly.pdbx_seq_one_letter_code
_entity_poly.pdbx_strand_id
1 'polypeptide(L)'
;MGASPVPRRAFWERCAADDAYDEFVEQARRFGVMSGGHHNRNYVLPLTEAMARRVEREPGTRATVRIRRPEALPVVIRTWRHESEILASVRGVLRHVPECLARRRGSAVHSYVEGVPLSTVCPNGKPVDGLLVRALTELLAQMSLVRREALPPLPGDWPSNDKDSQAFLQTLARCADRQIRQPNWADFGGLFAALGIPEDALIRLSERVPTMARRPYSLLHADLHRDNVIVTFGGEPPLICVDWELATYGDPLHDLATHLVRMRYPEFQWTEVIDAWARSIQDTRPAAASGLARDLGHYVSFERAQSVYPDVMRAAKSLENANDQKSLDEATASVSAALTAAAEPLRLRHVPDEAEIERVLVRWQAARRDRRVVTALSWKADDRLTAPPDFPRSAVRQALIAEGAAPANLVFKGTAHLNTVVRVPGVGFPVVVRRKAESVSRRERGYLSEHAVLRGIEESGAAVTAPRVLVLGESHTKDAFAIHTYEGPKDGVSPPDHPVNGLLPHEADGLVDQLCALTRVAYGALDPTAPDWSGDGGFYEWLSNQLVLLVEALPKESQQLARVLGLPGPRRLREILSRHGVTSREPSLLHGDLNPWNLVRRDDSLALTIIDWEMAMVGDPLYDLVRHLHLTPTRPEIRARMFRRWERALPGTHTKDWAQDWLVYRWIEIVRSAYVDLDRLVTGAGLDAPNVLRAVDSYAMTLEAATASLGLPVRSTANPYLARALPHGDRGGARRAGPKPGT
;
A
#
# COMPACT_ATOMS: atom_id res chain seq x y z
N MET A 1 9.01 19.12 -57.64
CA MET A 1 7.77 19.48 -56.93
C MET A 1 6.71 18.45 -57.24
N GLY A 2 6.29 17.68 -56.25
CA GLY A 2 5.27 16.66 -56.35
C GLY A 2 5.03 16.15 -54.94
N ALA A 3 4.12 16.82 -54.22
CA ALA A 3 3.77 16.46 -52.86
C ALA A 3 3.14 15.06 -52.85
N SER A 4 3.71 14.14 -52.08
CA SER A 4 3.06 12.87 -51.76
C SER A 4 1.69 13.16 -51.14
N PRO A 5 0.63 12.44 -51.54
CA PRO A 5 -0.71 12.70 -51.07
C PRO A 5 -0.78 12.45 -49.55
N VAL A 6 -1.21 13.48 -48.83
CA VAL A 6 -1.65 13.38 -47.43
C VAL A 6 -2.71 12.27 -47.34
N PRO A 7 -2.67 11.36 -46.35
CA PRO A 7 -3.71 10.36 -46.18
C PRO A 7 -5.08 11.05 -46.11
N ARG A 8 -6.00 10.67 -46.99
CA ARG A 8 -7.40 11.12 -46.93
C ARG A 8 -7.94 10.83 -45.53
N ARG A 9 -8.33 11.88 -44.80
CA ARG A 9 -9.34 11.80 -43.73
C ARG A 9 -10.59 11.19 -44.34
N ALA A 10 -10.73 9.87 -44.31
CA ALA A 10 -11.81 9.17 -44.97
C ALA A 10 -12.71 8.47 -43.94
N PHE A 11 -14.00 8.79 -44.03
CA PHE A 11 -15.13 7.86 -43.90
C PHE A 11 -15.73 7.47 -42.53
N TRP A 12 -15.24 7.99 -41.41
CA TRP A 12 -15.66 7.46 -40.09
C TRP A 12 -16.86 8.15 -39.40
N GLU A 13 -17.40 9.25 -39.93
CA GLU A 13 -18.49 10.00 -39.28
C GLU A 13 -19.56 10.52 -40.27
N ARG A 14 -20.22 9.65 -41.05
CA ARG A 14 -21.49 10.07 -41.69
C ARG A 14 -22.64 9.87 -40.70
N CYS A 15 -23.14 10.98 -40.16
CA CYS A 15 -24.23 11.07 -39.19
C CYS A 15 -25.66 10.87 -39.78
N ALA A 16 -25.84 10.05 -40.81
CA ALA A 16 -27.19 9.64 -41.24
C ALA A 16 -27.56 8.30 -40.57
N ALA A 17 -28.84 8.06 -40.31
CA ALA A 17 -29.33 6.77 -39.83
C ALA A 17 -28.88 5.67 -40.81
N ASP A 18 -27.88 4.90 -40.42
CA ASP A 18 -27.28 3.82 -41.22
C ASP A 18 -27.82 2.50 -40.64
N ASP A 19 -29.08 2.21 -41.00
CA ASP A 19 -29.81 1.03 -40.49
C ASP A 19 -29.00 -0.26 -40.70
N ALA A 20 -28.21 -0.33 -41.79
CA ALA A 20 -27.36 -1.48 -42.08
C ALA A 20 -26.25 -1.70 -41.03
N TYR A 21 -25.67 -0.63 -40.47
CA TYR A 21 -24.66 -0.75 -39.41
C TYR A 21 -25.32 -1.19 -38.09
N ASP A 22 -26.40 -0.53 -37.70
CA ASP A 22 -27.07 -0.82 -36.42
C ASP A 22 -27.69 -2.22 -36.43
N GLU A 23 -28.31 -2.62 -37.54
CA GLU A 23 -28.83 -3.97 -37.73
C GLU A 23 -27.71 -5.01 -37.67
N PHE A 24 -26.55 -4.74 -38.28
CA PHE A 24 -25.41 -5.66 -38.23
C PHE A 24 -24.86 -5.81 -36.80
N VAL A 25 -24.78 -4.72 -36.03
CA VAL A 25 -24.36 -4.78 -34.61
C VAL A 25 -25.38 -5.54 -33.76
N GLU A 26 -26.68 -5.36 -34.00
CA GLU A 26 -27.73 -6.13 -33.31
C GLU A 26 -27.74 -7.62 -33.70
N GLN A 27 -27.51 -7.95 -34.98
CA GLN A 27 -27.31 -9.33 -35.42
C GLN A 27 -26.08 -9.95 -34.76
N ALA A 28 -24.98 -9.22 -34.64
CA ALA A 28 -23.78 -9.67 -33.94
C ALA A 28 -24.07 -10.02 -32.48
N ARG A 29 -24.89 -9.23 -31.77
CA ARG A 29 -25.31 -9.50 -30.39
C ARG A 29 -26.17 -10.76 -30.26
N ARG A 30 -27.02 -11.05 -31.24
CA ARG A 30 -27.97 -12.18 -31.20
C ARG A 30 -27.36 -13.50 -31.69
N PHE A 31 -26.54 -13.45 -32.74
CA PHE A 31 -26.12 -14.64 -33.50
C PHE A 31 -24.60 -14.77 -33.64
N GLY A 32 -23.84 -13.73 -33.29
CA GLY A 32 -22.38 -13.75 -33.41
C GLY A 32 -21.73 -14.70 -32.42
N VAL A 33 -20.64 -15.35 -32.83
CA VAL A 33 -19.82 -16.15 -31.91
C VAL A 33 -19.08 -15.18 -31.00
N MET A 34 -19.38 -15.24 -29.70
CA MET A 34 -18.77 -14.37 -28.72
C MET A 34 -17.32 -14.80 -28.45
N SER A 35 -16.40 -13.85 -28.54
CA SER A 35 -15.03 -13.98 -28.07
C SER A 35 -14.79 -12.98 -26.93
N GLY A 36 -14.17 -13.45 -25.86
CA GLY A 36 -14.02 -12.70 -24.61
C GLY A 36 -12.91 -11.64 -24.67
N GLY A 37 -13.14 -10.51 -24.02
CA GLY A 37 -12.14 -9.48 -23.72
C GLY A 37 -12.55 -8.71 -22.45
N HIS A 38 -11.60 -8.10 -21.76
CA HIS A 38 -11.86 -7.42 -20.48
C HIS A 38 -12.60 -6.08 -20.65
N HIS A 39 -12.38 -5.35 -21.76
CA HIS A 39 -12.97 -4.03 -22.00
C HIS A 39 -14.08 -4.02 -23.07
N ASN A 40 -14.06 -4.98 -23.98
CA ASN A 40 -15.01 -5.10 -25.09
C ASN A 40 -15.71 -6.47 -25.07
N ARG A 41 -16.90 -6.55 -25.66
CA ARG A 41 -17.51 -7.81 -26.11
C ARG A 41 -17.25 -7.90 -27.61
N ASN A 42 -16.55 -8.95 -28.02
CA ASN A 42 -16.22 -9.17 -29.41
C ASN A 42 -17.14 -10.25 -29.97
N TYR A 43 -17.75 -9.99 -31.11
CA TYR A 43 -18.62 -10.93 -31.82
C TYR A 43 -18.07 -11.15 -33.22
N VAL A 44 -17.94 -12.41 -33.62
CA VAL A 44 -17.47 -12.75 -34.97
C VAL A 44 -18.65 -13.28 -35.78
N LEU A 45 -18.89 -12.68 -36.94
CA LEU A 45 -19.94 -13.08 -37.89
C LEU A 45 -19.58 -12.66 -39.32
N PRO A 46 -20.11 -13.35 -40.35
CA PRO A 46 -19.96 -12.93 -41.74
C PRO A 46 -20.69 -11.61 -42.01
N LEU A 47 -20.10 -10.74 -42.85
CA LEU A 47 -20.71 -9.49 -43.30
C LEU A 47 -21.99 -9.79 -44.11
N THR A 48 -23.09 -9.11 -43.75
CA THR A 48 -24.32 -9.08 -44.56
C THR A 48 -24.07 -8.35 -45.87
N GLU A 49 -24.88 -8.58 -46.91
CA GLU A 49 -24.74 -7.86 -48.18
C GLU A 49 -24.75 -6.34 -48.01
N ALA A 50 -25.65 -5.83 -47.15
CA ALA A 50 -25.76 -4.40 -46.87
C ALA A 50 -24.49 -3.84 -46.22
N MET A 51 -23.96 -4.53 -45.21
CA MET A 51 -22.74 -4.10 -44.52
C MET A 51 -21.50 -4.28 -45.40
N ALA A 52 -21.42 -5.35 -46.18
CA ALA A 52 -20.33 -5.63 -47.11
C ALA A 52 -20.20 -4.53 -48.18
N ARG A 53 -21.31 -4.09 -48.78
CA ARG A 53 -21.35 -2.92 -49.67
C ARG A 53 -20.86 -1.65 -48.97
N ARG A 54 -21.22 -1.46 -47.69
CA ARG A 54 -20.89 -0.27 -46.92
C ARG A 54 -19.40 -0.15 -46.56
N VAL A 55 -18.71 -1.27 -46.38
CA VAL A 55 -17.28 -1.32 -46.05
C VAL A 55 -16.39 -1.73 -47.23
N GLU A 56 -16.97 -1.81 -48.44
CA GLU A 56 -16.28 -2.21 -49.68
C GLU A 56 -15.57 -3.56 -49.52
N ARG A 57 -16.32 -4.59 -49.07
CA ARG A 57 -15.86 -5.98 -48.93
C ARG A 57 -16.85 -6.94 -49.57
N GLU A 58 -16.41 -8.17 -49.80
CA GLU A 58 -17.25 -9.25 -50.31
C GLU A 58 -18.28 -9.70 -49.26
N PRO A 59 -19.57 -9.86 -49.60
CA PRO A 59 -20.55 -10.49 -48.73
C PRO A 59 -20.07 -11.86 -48.22
N GLY A 60 -20.37 -12.18 -46.97
CA GLY A 60 -19.91 -13.43 -46.34
C GLY A 60 -18.50 -13.37 -45.73
N THR A 61 -17.70 -12.33 -46.00
CA THR A 61 -16.38 -12.14 -45.35
C THR A 61 -16.55 -12.01 -43.84
N ARG A 62 -15.74 -12.71 -43.03
CA ARG A 62 -15.82 -12.62 -41.56
C ARG A 62 -15.36 -11.24 -41.06
N ALA A 63 -16.11 -10.69 -40.11
CA ALA A 63 -15.76 -9.45 -39.41
C ALA A 63 -15.92 -9.62 -37.89
N THR A 64 -15.17 -8.81 -37.14
CA THR A 64 -15.25 -8.73 -35.68
C THR A 64 -15.98 -7.45 -35.28
N VAL A 65 -17.13 -7.58 -34.64
CA VAL A 65 -17.86 -6.46 -34.03
C VAL A 65 -17.42 -6.33 -32.58
N ARG A 66 -16.76 -5.23 -32.25
CA ARG A 66 -16.32 -4.88 -30.90
C ARG A 66 -17.31 -3.90 -30.29
N ILE A 67 -17.88 -4.23 -29.13
CA ILE A 67 -18.81 -3.38 -28.39
C ILE A 67 -18.22 -3.08 -27.02
N ARG A 68 -18.11 -1.78 -26.68
CA ARG A 68 -17.56 -1.36 -25.40
C ARG A 68 -18.44 -1.83 -24.25
N ARG A 69 -17.85 -2.38 -23.19
CA ARG A 69 -18.55 -2.70 -21.94
C ARG A 69 -18.69 -1.42 -21.10
N PRO A 70 -19.90 -0.85 -20.93
CA PRO A 70 -20.07 0.35 -20.08
C PRO A 70 -19.74 0.07 -18.61
N GLU A 71 -19.93 -1.18 -18.16
CA GLU A 71 -19.66 -1.64 -16.78
C GLU A 71 -18.16 -1.89 -16.48
N ALA A 72 -17.28 -1.81 -17.48
CA ALA A 72 -15.87 -2.16 -17.32
C ALA A 72 -15.14 -1.08 -16.49
N LEU A 73 -14.46 -1.51 -15.43
CA LEU A 73 -13.68 -0.62 -14.59
C LEU A 73 -12.57 0.08 -15.41
N PRO A 74 -12.33 1.39 -15.19
CA PRO A 74 -11.19 2.08 -15.78
C PRO A 74 -9.90 1.60 -15.10
N VAL A 75 -9.28 0.55 -15.63
CA VAL A 75 -8.12 -0.12 -15.01
C VAL A 75 -6.88 -0.16 -15.89
N VAL A 76 -6.82 0.70 -16.90
CA VAL A 76 -5.75 0.73 -17.90
C VAL A 76 -5.38 2.17 -18.23
N ILE A 77 -4.11 2.39 -18.57
CA ILE A 77 -3.64 3.68 -19.09
C ILE A 77 -4.03 3.77 -20.56
N ARG A 78 -4.81 4.79 -20.93
CA ARG A 78 -5.15 5.06 -22.33
C ARG A 78 -4.44 6.34 -22.80
N THR A 79 -3.55 6.19 -23.77
CA THR A 79 -2.86 7.31 -24.43
C THR A 79 -3.75 7.95 -25.50
N TRP A 80 -4.36 7.13 -26.34
CA TRP A 80 -5.30 7.57 -27.37
C TRP A 80 -6.71 7.06 -27.10
N ARG A 81 -7.72 7.85 -27.51
CA ARG A 81 -9.13 7.53 -27.23
C ARG A 81 -9.70 6.46 -28.15
N HIS A 82 -9.13 6.30 -29.35
CA HIS A 82 -9.74 5.57 -30.44
C HIS A 82 -8.74 4.65 -31.13
N GLU A 83 -8.89 3.34 -30.90
CA GLU A 83 -8.09 2.29 -31.56
C GLU A 83 -8.08 2.44 -33.09
N SER A 84 -9.21 2.85 -33.68
CA SER A 84 -9.37 3.07 -35.12
C SER A 84 -8.36 4.07 -35.70
N GLU A 85 -8.00 5.12 -34.95
CA GLU A 85 -7.03 6.12 -35.40
C GLU A 85 -5.62 5.54 -35.43
N ILE A 86 -5.29 4.70 -34.43
CA ILE A 86 -4.01 3.99 -34.34
C ILE A 86 -3.88 3.02 -35.51
N LEU A 87 -4.88 2.16 -35.72
CA LEU A 87 -4.90 1.17 -36.80
C LEU A 87 -4.78 1.82 -38.19
N ALA A 88 -5.47 2.95 -38.40
CA ALA A 88 -5.36 3.71 -39.64
C ALA A 88 -3.95 4.27 -39.87
N SER A 89 -3.29 4.73 -38.81
CA SER A 89 -1.92 5.28 -38.85
C SER A 89 -0.85 4.23 -39.10
N VAL A 90 -1.03 2.99 -38.62
CA VAL A 90 0.02 1.96 -38.67
C VAL A 90 -0.05 1.07 -39.91
N ARG A 91 -1.20 0.98 -40.59
CA ARG A 91 -1.42 0.09 -41.74
C ARG A 91 -0.37 0.20 -42.85
N GLY A 92 0.18 1.40 -43.07
CA GLY A 92 1.21 1.64 -44.09
C GLY A 92 2.59 1.08 -43.75
N VAL A 93 2.84 0.79 -42.46
CA VAL A 93 4.14 0.31 -41.95
C VAL A 93 3.99 -1.14 -41.46
N LEU A 94 2.97 -1.42 -40.65
CA LEU A 94 2.64 -2.75 -40.15
C LEU A 94 1.58 -3.37 -41.08
N ARG A 95 2.02 -4.29 -41.95
CA ARG A 95 1.17 -4.87 -43.01
C ARG A 95 0.08 -5.82 -42.48
N HIS A 96 0.28 -6.41 -41.31
CA HIS A 96 -0.55 -7.51 -40.79
C HIS A 96 -1.25 -7.14 -39.47
N VAL A 97 -1.94 -6.01 -39.45
CA VAL A 97 -2.77 -5.57 -38.32
C VAL A 97 -4.26 -5.55 -38.71
N PRO A 98 -5.19 -5.71 -37.75
CA PRO A 98 -6.61 -5.57 -38.03
C PRO A 98 -6.95 -4.21 -38.64
N GLU A 99 -7.82 -4.18 -39.64
CA GLU A 99 -8.35 -2.95 -40.22
C GLU A 99 -9.65 -2.57 -39.51
N CYS A 100 -9.77 -1.31 -39.08
CA CYS A 100 -11.06 -0.76 -38.68
C CYS A 100 -11.88 -0.49 -39.96
N LEU A 101 -12.94 -1.28 -40.17
CA LEU A 101 -13.78 -1.23 -41.37
C LEU A 101 -14.93 -0.23 -41.23
N ALA A 102 -15.45 -0.04 -40.02
CA ALA A 102 -16.48 0.94 -39.69
C ALA A 102 -16.50 1.20 -38.17
N ARG A 103 -16.92 2.40 -37.76
CA ARG A 103 -17.04 2.75 -36.34
C ARG A 103 -18.26 3.64 -36.11
N ARG A 104 -18.98 3.41 -35.01
CA ARG A 104 -20.06 4.27 -34.53
C ARG A 104 -20.04 4.32 -32.99
N ARG A 105 -20.74 5.28 -32.38
CA ARG A 105 -20.72 5.51 -30.92
C ARG A 105 -20.88 4.21 -30.12
N GLY A 106 -19.81 3.78 -29.45
CA GLY A 106 -19.80 2.60 -28.57
C GLY A 106 -19.47 1.25 -29.24
N SER A 107 -19.31 1.21 -30.57
CA SER A 107 -18.97 -0.01 -31.30
C SER A 107 -18.04 0.22 -32.50
N ALA A 108 -17.28 -0.81 -32.87
CA ALA A 108 -16.44 -0.81 -34.05
C ALA A 108 -16.53 -2.16 -34.77
N VAL A 109 -16.44 -2.14 -36.10
CA VAL A 109 -16.39 -3.34 -36.95
C VAL A 109 -15.00 -3.41 -37.54
N HIS A 110 -14.27 -4.46 -37.21
CA HIS A 110 -12.89 -4.70 -37.64
C HIS A 110 -12.83 -5.90 -38.58
N SER A 111 -11.80 -5.96 -39.42
CA SER A 111 -11.47 -7.17 -40.18
C SER A 111 -11.20 -8.33 -39.23
N TYR A 112 -11.73 -9.51 -39.54
CA TYR A 112 -11.41 -10.72 -38.79
C TYR A 112 -9.99 -11.20 -39.12
N VAL A 113 -9.25 -11.63 -38.10
CA VAL A 113 -7.95 -12.27 -38.25
C VAL A 113 -8.13 -13.77 -38.15
N GLU A 114 -7.76 -14.51 -39.19
CA GLU A 114 -7.87 -15.97 -39.20
C GLU A 114 -6.75 -16.62 -38.39
N GLY A 115 -7.14 -17.43 -37.40
CA GLY A 115 -6.22 -18.17 -36.56
C GLY A 115 -6.81 -18.50 -35.21
N VAL A 116 -5.94 -18.88 -34.28
CA VAL A 116 -6.27 -19.15 -32.87
C VAL A 116 -5.39 -18.31 -31.94
N PRO A 117 -5.91 -17.83 -30.79
CA PRO A 117 -5.07 -17.17 -29.80
C PRO A 117 -3.94 -18.10 -29.32
N LEU A 118 -2.74 -17.55 -29.14
CA LEU A 118 -1.57 -18.29 -28.66
C LEU A 118 -1.84 -18.96 -27.31
N SER A 119 -2.69 -18.37 -26.46
CA SER A 119 -3.10 -18.95 -25.18
C SER A 119 -3.81 -20.30 -25.30
N THR A 120 -4.49 -20.55 -26.42
CA THR A 120 -5.20 -21.81 -26.68
C THR A 120 -4.22 -22.94 -27.00
N VAL A 121 -3.11 -22.62 -27.67
CA VAL A 121 -2.10 -23.62 -28.08
C VAL A 121 -0.95 -23.74 -27.07
N CYS A 122 -0.65 -22.66 -26.36
CA CYS A 122 0.41 -22.59 -25.35
C CYS A 122 -0.08 -21.73 -24.17
N PRO A 123 -0.64 -22.35 -23.11
CA PRO A 123 -1.19 -21.61 -21.97
C PRO A 123 -0.10 -20.96 -21.10
N ASN A 124 -0.53 -20.10 -20.18
CA ASN A 124 0.34 -19.41 -19.22
C ASN A 124 1.25 -20.39 -18.44
N GLY A 125 2.50 -19.99 -18.19
CA GLY A 125 3.49 -20.82 -17.48
C GLY A 125 4.15 -21.91 -18.33
N LYS A 126 3.74 -22.09 -19.60
CA LYS A 126 4.44 -22.97 -20.55
C LYS A 126 5.48 -22.19 -21.37
N PRO A 127 6.65 -22.79 -21.68
CA PRO A 127 7.61 -22.15 -22.56
C PRO A 127 7.04 -22.00 -23.98
N VAL A 128 7.35 -20.90 -24.63
CA VAL A 128 6.99 -20.65 -26.03
C VAL A 128 8.15 -21.11 -26.91
N ASP A 129 7.85 -21.70 -28.07
CA ASP A 129 8.90 -22.15 -29.00
C ASP A 129 9.81 -20.98 -29.44
N GLY A 130 11.11 -21.25 -29.57
CA GLY A 130 12.11 -20.22 -29.87
C GLY A 130 11.92 -19.52 -31.23
N LEU A 131 11.27 -20.17 -32.21
CA LEU A 131 10.88 -19.51 -33.47
C LEU A 131 9.76 -18.50 -33.24
N LEU A 132 8.77 -18.85 -32.40
CA LEU A 132 7.68 -17.94 -32.05
C LEU A 132 8.17 -16.78 -31.19
N VAL A 133 9.12 -17.01 -30.27
CA VAL A 133 9.81 -15.94 -29.53
C VAL A 133 10.47 -14.96 -30.49
N ARG A 134 11.22 -15.45 -31.49
CA ARG A 134 11.83 -14.58 -32.52
C ARG A 134 10.78 -13.77 -33.29
N ALA A 135 9.70 -14.41 -33.74
CA ALA A 135 8.64 -13.72 -34.45
C ALA A 135 7.97 -12.63 -33.60
N LEU A 136 7.73 -12.89 -32.30
CA LEU A 136 7.20 -11.90 -31.36
C LEU A 136 8.14 -10.71 -31.17
N THR A 137 9.45 -10.97 -31.02
CA THR A 137 10.43 -9.90 -30.81
C THR A 137 10.68 -9.09 -32.07
N GLU A 138 10.59 -9.72 -33.25
CA GLU A 138 10.59 -9.04 -34.54
C GLU A 138 9.36 -8.13 -34.70
N LEU A 139 8.17 -8.58 -34.28
CA LEU A 139 6.97 -7.75 -34.27
C LEU A 139 7.14 -6.51 -33.37
N LEU A 140 7.66 -6.68 -32.16
CA LEU A 140 7.98 -5.57 -31.26
C LEU A 140 9.00 -4.61 -31.89
N ALA A 141 10.03 -5.14 -32.57
CA ALA A 141 11.03 -4.32 -33.26
C ALA A 141 10.45 -3.54 -34.44
N GLN A 142 9.55 -4.12 -35.23
CA GLN A 142 8.87 -3.45 -36.34
C GLN A 142 8.06 -2.23 -35.90
N MET A 143 7.51 -2.23 -34.68
CA MET A 143 6.79 -1.06 -34.14
C MET A 143 7.70 0.16 -34.00
N SER A 144 9.02 -0.04 -33.85
CA SER A 144 10.02 1.04 -33.79
C SER A 144 10.23 1.81 -35.10
N LEU A 145 9.71 1.28 -36.21
CA LEU A 145 9.71 1.92 -37.53
C LEU A 145 8.56 2.92 -37.72
N VAL A 146 7.54 2.86 -36.87
CA VAL A 146 6.40 3.79 -36.94
C VAL A 146 6.84 5.17 -36.43
N ARG A 147 6.79 6.16 -37.31
CA ARG A 147 7.20 7.53 -36.97
C ARG A 147 6.12 8.26 -36.17
N ARG A 148 6.54 9.16 -35.28
CA ARG A 148 5.67 9.96 -34.43
C ARG A 148 4.62 10.73 -35.22
N GLU A 149 5.00 11.28 -36.37
CA GLU A 149 4.16 12.17 -37.19
C GLU A 149 3.02 11.42 -37.90
N ALA A 150 3.14 10.09 -38.03
CA ALA A 150 2.06 9.27 -38.56
C ALA A 150 0.97 8.98 -37.51
N LEU A 151 1.29 9.10 -36.23
CA LEU A 151 0.41 8.73 -35.11
C LEU A 151 -0.47 9.90 -34.66
N PRO A 152 -1.61 9.64 -34.01
CA PRO A 152 -2.47 10.69 -33.46
C PRO A 152 -1.71 11.60 -32.46
N PRO A 153 -2.18 12.85 -32.25
CA PRO A 153 -1.61 13.74 -31.24
C PRO A 153 -1.53 13.08 -29.86
N LEU A 154 -0.44 13.34 -29.14
CA LEU A 154 -0.23 12.81 -27.80
C LEU A 154 -0.91 13.74 -26.79
N PRO A 155 -1.32 13.22 -25.62
CA PRO A 155 -1.79 14.05 -24.52
C PRO A 155 -0.78 15.16 -24.16
N GLY A 156 -1.27 16.31 -23.68
CA GLY A 156 -0.42 17.47 -23.40
C GLY A 156 0.57 17.29 -22.24
N ASP A 157 0.36 16.27 -21.40
CA ASP A 157 1.23 15.89 -20.30
C ASP A 157 2.25 14.81 -20.67
N TRP A 158 2.31 14.40 -21.95
CA TRP A 158 3.34 13.49 -22.44
C TRP A 158 4.71 14.19 -22.52
N PRO A 159 5.83 13.48 -22.26
CA PRO A 159 7.16 14.08 -22.37
C PRO A 159 7.40 14.70 -23.74
N SER A 160 7.90 15.94 -23.77
CA SER A 160 8.19 16.68 -25.01
C SER A 160 9.48 16.21 -25.70
N ASN A 161 10.36 15.53 -24.95
CA ASN A 161 11.60 14.97 -25.47
C ASN A 161 11.41 13.47 -25.73
N ASP A 162 11.25 13.10 -27.00
CA ASP A 162 11.07 11.73 -27.50
C ASP A 162 12.29 10.80 -27.29
N LYS A 163 13.20 11.18 -26.40
CA LYS A 163 14.35 10.37 -25.97
C LYS A 163 14.49 10.24 -24.45
N ASP A 164 13.57 10.83 -23.68
CA ASP A 164 13.67 10.90 -22.22
C ASP A 164 12.95 9.71 -21.56
N SER A 165 13.64 8.59 -21.48
CA SER A 165 13.13 7.36 -20.89
C SER A 165 12.69 7.52 -19.42
N GLN A 166 13.37 8.38 -18.66
CA GLN A 166 13.02 8.63 -17.26
C GLN A 166 11.69 9.38 -17.18
N ALA A 167 11.56 10.49 -17.92
CA ALA A 167 10.32 11.27 -17.96
C ALA A 167 9.13 10.43 -18.44
N PHE A 168 9.34 9.50 -19.38
CA PHE A 168 8.31 8.57 -19.83
C PHE A 168 7.78 7.68 -18.70
N LEU A 169 8.67 6.99 -17.98
CA LEU A 169 8.27 6.12 -16.87
C LEU A 169 7.61 6.90 -15.72
N GLN A 170 8.09 8.11 -15.43
CA GLN A 170 7.43 9.02 -14.47
C GLN A 170 6.01 9.37 -14.92
N THR A 171 5.82 9.63 -16.21
CA THR A 171 4.50 9.94 -16.79
C THR A 171 3.57 8.73 -16.71
N LEU A 172 4.05 7.52 -17.01
CA LEU A 172 3.27 6.29 -16.86
C LEU A 172 2.79 6.07 -15.42
N ALA A 173 3.67 6.26 -14.43
CA ALA A 173 3.29 6.14 -13.02
C ALA A 173 2.21 7.14 -12.59
N ARG A 174 2.32 8.40 -13.03
CA ARG A 174 1.28 9.43 -12.79
C ARG A 174 -0.02 9.14 -13.55
N CYS A 175 0.08 8.59 -14.75
CA CYS A 175 -1.08 8.16 -15.53
C CYS A 175 -1.79 6.98 -14.86
N ALA A 176 -1.07 6.00 -14.31
CA ALA A 176 -1.66 4.93 -13.53
C ALA A 176 -2.42 5.48 -12.32
N ASP A 177 -1.84 6.45 -11.60
CA ASP A 177 -2.50 7.10 -10.47
C ASP A 177 -3.83 7.76 -10.90
N ARG A 178 -3.77 8.59 -11.95
CA ARG A 178 -4.92 9.38 -12.42
C ARG A 178 -5.99 8.57 -13.17
N GLN A 179 -5.61 7.54 -13.91
CA GLN A 179 -6.52 6.79 -14.78
C GLN A 179 -6.99 5.46 -14.18
N ILE A 180 -6.24 4.89 -13.22
CA ILE A 180 -6.55 3.61 -12.60
C ILE A 180 -6.95 3.81 -11.14
N ARG A 181 -6.09 4.43 -10.32
CA ARG A 181 -6.36 4.53 -8.88
C ARG A 181 -7.47 5.54 -8.56
N GLN A 182 -7.31 6.80 -8.97
CA GLN A 182 -8.22 7.89 -8.63
C GLN A 182 -9.69 7.63 -9.02
N PRO A 183 -10.00 7.14 -10.24
CA PRO A 183 -11.41 6.93 -10.64
C PRO A 183 -12.10 5.81 -9.87
N ASN A 184 -11.32 4.85 -9.34
CA ASN A 184 -11.83 3.70 -8.58
C ASN A 184 -11.67 3.87 -7.07
N TRP A 185 -11.14 5.02 -6.60
CA TRP A 185 -10.79 5.22 -5.19
C TRP A 185 -12.02 5.25 -4.27
N ALA A 186 -13.15 5.79 -4.75
CA ALA A 186 -14.39 5.81 -3.99
C ALA A 186 -14.89 4.39 -3.64
N ASP A 187 -14.77 3.46 -4.59
CA ASP A 187 -15.29 2.10 -4.44
C ASP A 187 -14.28 1.12 -3.80
N PHE A 188 -12.99 1.32 -4.06
CA PHE A 188 -11.94 0.36 -3.68
C PHE A 188 -10.87 0.94 -2.75
N GLY A 189 -10.86 2.25 -2.48
CA GLY A 189 -9.86 2.90 -1.64
C GLY A 189 -9.77 2.30 -0.24
N GLY A 190 -10.92 2.03 0.40
CA GLY A 190 -10.96 1.36 1.70
C GLY A 190 -10.37 -0.05 1.67
N LEU A 191 -10.59 -0.79 0.58
CA LEU A 191 -10.00 -2.12 0.37
C LEU A 191 -8.48 -2.02 0.21
N PHE A 192 -8.00 -1.09 -0.61
CA PHE A 192 -6.56 -0.86 -0.79
C PHE A 192 -5.89 -0.47 0.54
N ALA A 193 -6.51 0.42 1.33
CA ALA A 193 -6.01 0.81 2.65
C ALA A 193 -5.97 -0.38 3.62
N ALA A 194 -7.02 -1.20 3.66
CA ALA A 194 -7.07 -2.40 4.50
C ALA A 194 -6.01 -3.44 4.11
N LEU A 195 -5.69 -3.55 2.82
CA LEU A 195 -4.61 -4.40 2.29
C LEU A 195 -3.21 -3.79 2.44
N GLY A 196 -3.10 -2.55 2.94
CA GLY A 196 -1.82 -1.87 3.18
C GLY A 196 -1.20 -1.19 1.95
N ILE A 197 -1.98 -0.89 0.91
CA ILE A 197 -1.51 -0.10 -0.24
C ILE A 197 -1.70 1.39 0.05
N PRO A 198 -0.62 2.19 0.15
CA PRO A 198 -0.71 3.62 0.42
C PRO A 198 -1.42 4.38 -0.71
N GLU A 199 -2.14 5.44 -0.37
CA GLU A 199 -2.85 6.28 -1.35
C GLU A 199 -1.92 6.89 -2.40
N ASP A 200 -0.73 7.32 -1.99
CA ASP A 200 0.26 8.00 -2.83
C ASP A 200 1.32 7.05 -3.41
N ALA A 201 1.11 5.73 -3.35
CA ALA A 201 2.12 4.73 -3.72
C ALA A 201 2.65 4.89 -5.16
N LEU A 202 1.76 5.18 -6.12
CA LEU A 202 2.14 5.41 -7.53
C LEU A 202 2.83 6.77 -7.74
N ILE A 203 2.45 7.80 -6.96
CA ILE A 203 3.12 9.11 -7.00
C ILE A 203 4.54 8.99 -6.46
N ARG A 204 4.72 8.35 -5.29
CA ARG A 204 6.05 8.06 -4.73
C ARG A 204 6.88 7.18 -5.64
N LEU A 205 6.27 6.26 -6.40
CA LEU A 205 6.97 5.49 -7.42
C LEU A 205 7.50 6.42 -8.53
N SER A 206 6.67 7.36 -9.00
CA SER A 206 7.06 8.33 -10.04
C SER A 206 8.25 9.20 -9.59
N GLU A 207 8.28 9.64 -8.34
CA GLU A 207 9.35 10.49 -7.79
C GLU A 207 10.69 9.74 -7.64
N ARG A 208 10.63 8.41 -7.50
CA ARG A 208 11.80 7.56 -7.27
C ARG A 208 12.38 6.93 -8.55
N VAL A 209 11.81 7.22 -9.72
CA VAL A 209 12.31 6.68 -10.98
C VAL A 209 13.78 7.14 -11.17
N PRO A 210 14.74 6.20 -11.26
CA PRO A 210 16.15 6.55 -11.36
C PRO A 210 16.50 7.14 -12.73
N THR A 211 17.71 7.68 -12.86
CA THR A 211 18.21 8.15 -14.15
C THR A 211 18.35 6.98 -15.13
N MET A 212 17.76 7.12 -16.32
CA MET A 212 17.72 6.08 -17.35
C MET A 212 18.51 6.50 -18.60
N ALA A 213 18.94 5.52 -19.40
CA ALA A 213 19.55 5.78 -20.69
C ALA A 213 18.51 6.40 -21.63
N ARG A 214 18.94 7.39 -22.40
CA ARG A 214 18.09 8.02 -23.42
C ARG A 214 17.90 7.08 -24.59
N ARG A 215 16.65 6.76 -24.93
CA ARG A 215 16.28 5.91 -26.07
C ARG A 215 15.25 6.61 -26.92
N PRO A 216 15.36 6.53 -28.25
CA PRO A 216 14.30 7.03 -29.10
C PRO A 216 12.98 6.30 -28.81
N TYR A 217 11.91 7.07 -28.63
CA TYR A 217 10.57 6.52 -28.50
C TYR A 217 10.10 5.84 -29.79
N SER A 218 9.12 4.94 -29.63
CA SER A 218 8.45 4.21 -30.70
C SER A 218 6.97 4.01 -30.38
N LEU A 219 6.20 3.57 -31.38
CA LEU A 219 4.90 2.94 -31.12
C LEU A 219 5.13 1.70 -30.26
N LEU A 220 4.31 1.53 -29.24
CA LEU A 220 4.29 0.38 -28.33
C LEU A 220 2.89 -0.22 -28.34
N HIS A 221 2.77 -1.53 -28.21
CA HIS A 221 1.49 -2.20 -28.03
C HIS A 221 0.94 -2.04 -26.60
N ALA A 222 1.84 -2.13 -25.60
CA ALA A 222 1.57 -2.04 -24.16
C ALA A 222 0.55 -3.05 -23.60
N ASP A 223 0.24 -4.11 -24.36
CA ASP A 223 -0.65 -5.19 -23.93
C ASP A 223 -0.43 -6.50 -24.71
N LEU A 224 0.80 -6.77 -25.11
CA LEU A 224 1.09 -7.95 -25.93
C LEU A 224 1.22 -9.22 -25.07
N HIS A 225 0.10 -9.90 -24.85
CA HIS A 225 0.04 -11.21 -24.17
C HIS A 225 -0.57 -12.30 -25.06
N ARG A 226 -0.61 -13.54 -24.56
CA ARG A 226 -0.95 -14.74 -25.33
C ARG A 226 -2.35 -14.72 -25.95
N ASP A 227 -3.30 -13.99 -25.36
CA ASP A 227 -4.65 -13.86 -25.94
C ASP A 227 -4.71 -12.80 -27.05
N ASN A 228 -3.80 -11.82 -27.01
CA ASN A 228 -3.68 -10.74 -28.00
C ASN A 228 -2.73 -11.09 -29.17
N VAL A 229 -2.27 -12.35 -29.22
CA VAL A 229 -1.43 -12.88 -30.30
C VAL A 229 -2.19 -14.01 -30.98
N ILE A 230 -2.51 -13.84 -32.26
CA ILE A 230 -3.16 -14.86 -33.08
C ILE A 230 -2.11 -15.63 -33.88
N VAL A 231 -2.08 -16.95 -33.71
CA VAL A 231 -1.31 -17.88 -34.55
C VAL A 231 -2.12 -18.17 -35.80
N THR A 232 -1.57 -17.82 -36.96
CA THR A 232 -2.29 -17.97 -38.24
C THR A 232 -2.26 -19.41 -38.72
N PHE A 233 -3.30 -19.83 -39.46
CA PHE A 233 -3.33 -21.18 -40.04
C PHE A 233 -2.39 -21.32 -41.24
N GLY A 234 -2.16 -20.24 -41.99
CA GLY A 234 -1.34 -20.23 -43.20
C GLY A 234 0.17 -20.12 -42.95
N GLY A 235 0.60 -19.84 -41.72
CA GLY A 235 2.01 -19.77 -41.34
C GLY A 235 2.76 -18.51 -41.80
N GLU A 236 2.20 -17.71 -42.71
CA GLU A 236 2.80 -16.46 -43.21
C GLU A 236 1.81 -15.27 -43.17
N PRO A 237 1.97 -14.28 -42.26
CA PRO A 237 2.93 -14.28 -41.16
C PRO A 237 2.54 -15.31 -40.09
N PRO A 238 3.50 -15.80 -39.27
CA PRO A 238 3.19 -16.80 -38.25
C PRO A 238 2.30 -16.25 -37.13
N LEU A 239 2.38 -14.93 -36.87
CA LEU A 239 1.72 -14.27 -35.74
C LEU A 239 1.13 -12.92 -36.16
N ILE A 240 -0.05 -12.60 -35.62
CA ILE A 240 -0.73 -11.31 -35.78
C ILE A 240 -1.10 -10.77 -34.40
N CYS A 241 -0.68 -9.54 -34.08
CA CYS A 241 -1.06 -8.84 -32.86
C CYS A 241 -2.42 -8.16 -33.03
N VAL A 242 -3.30 -8.38 -32.06
CA VAL A 242 -4.63 -7.77 -32.00
C VAL A 242 -4.77 -6.96 -30.72
N ASP A 243 -5.82 -6.15 -30.66
CA ASP A 243 -6.15 -5.30 -29.52
C ASP A 243 -5.17 -4.14 -29.27
N TRP A 244 -5.18 -3.18 -30.19
CA TRP A 244 -4.30 -2.01 -30.16
C TRP A 244 -4.82 -0.88 -29.25
N GLU A 245 -5.82 -1.16 -28.41
CA GLU A 245 -6.51 -0.12 -27.64
C GLU A 245 -5.65 0.54 -26.56
N LEU A 246 -4.63 -0.17 -26.07
CA LEU A 246 -3.67 0.33 -25.07
C LEU A 246 -2.37 0.82 -25.70
N ALA A 247 -2.28 0.78 -27.04
CA ALA A 247 -1.08 1.21 -27.72
C ALA A 247 -0.74 2.67 -27.37
N THR A 248 0.56 2.92 -27.31
CA THR A 248 1.12 4.18 -26.81
C THR A 248 2.39 4.55 -27.57
N TYR A 249 2.99 5.69 -27.27
CA TYR A 249 4.25 6.13 -27.87
C TYR A 249 5.28 6.45 -26.81
N GLY A 250 6.37 5.70 -26.74
CA GLY A 250 7.33 5.84 -25.63
C GLY A 250 8.54 4.94 -25.74
N ASP A 251 9.22 4.74 -24.62
CA ASP A 251 10.41 3.90 -24.54
C ASP A 251 10.08 2.41 -24.86
N PRO A 252 10.75 1.80 -25.85
CA PRO A 252 10.50 0.41 -26.25
C PRO A 252 10.76 -0.63 -25.17
N LEU A 253 11.53 -0.33 -24.12
CA LEU A 253 11.68 -1.23 -22.98
C LEU A 253 10.38 -1.43 -22.18
N HIS A 254 9.46 -0.47 -22.23
CA HIS A 254 8.17 -0.63 -21.55
C HIS A 254 7.34 -1.76 -22.17
N ASP A 255 7.36 -1.88 -23.50
CA ASP A 255 6.61 -2.93 -24.20
C ASP A 255 7.23 -4.30 -23.95
N LEU A 256 8.57 -4.40 -23.95
CA LEU A 256 9.26 -5.63 -23.54
C LEU A 256 8.93 -6.02 -22.10
N ALA A 257 8.95 -5.08 -21.16
CA ALA A 257 8.63 -5.37 -19.76
C ALA A 257 7.18 -5.85 -19.60
N THR A 258 6.23 -5.17 -20.24
CA THR A 258 4.82 -5.54 -20.22
C THR A 258 4.63 -6.93 -20.83
N HIS A 259 5.29 -7.20 -21.96
CA HIS A 259 5.28 -8.50 -22.61
C HIS A 259 5.82 -9.62 -21.71
N LEU A 260 6.98 -9.43 -21.07
CA LEU A 260 7.58 -10.42 -20.17
C LEU A 260 6.65 -10.79 -19.00
N VAL A 261 6.03 -9.77 -18.38
CA VAL A 261 5.13 -9.97 -17.24
C VAL A 261 3.82 -10.64 -17.68
N ARG A 262 3.14 -10.09 -18.70
CA ARG A 262 1.81 -10.55 -19.10
C ARG A 262 1.82 -11.86 -19.90
N MET A 263 2.90 -12.19 -20.60
CA MET A 263 3.04 -13.48 -21.27
C MET A 263 3.22 -14.66 -20.31
N ARG A 264 3.60 -14.39 -19.05
CA ARG A 264 3.84 -15.42 -18.03
C ARG A 264 4.76 -16.54 -18.54
N TYR A 265 5.89 -16.15 -19.13
CA TYR A 265 6.97 -17.08 -19.47
C TYR A 265 7.50 -17.77 -18.20
N PRO A 266 7.94 -19.04 -18.26
CA PRO A 266 8.78 -19.60 -17.22
C PRO A 266 10.02 -18.73 -16.97
N GLU A 267 10.46 -18.62 -15.72
CA GLU A 267 11.58 -17.75 -15.34
C GLU A 267 12.85 -18.01 -16.17
N PHE A 268 13.16 -19.29 -16.45
CA PHE A 268 14.32 -19.67 -17.25
C PHE A 268 14.29 -19.14 -18.70
N GLN A 269 13.11 -18.84 -19.25
CA GLN A 269 12.96 -18.39 -20.65
C GLN A 269 13.08 -16.87 -20.79
N TRP A 270 13.09 -16.09 -19.69
CA TRP A 270 13.19 -14.63 -19.76
C TRP A 270 14.44 -14.18 -20.50
N THR A 271 15.59 -14.81 -20.22
CA THR A 271 16.86 -14.48 -20.88
C THR A 271 16.78 -14.69 -22.40
N GLU A 272 16.18 -15.80 -22.86
CA GLU A 272 15.99 -16.08 -24.29
C GLU A 272 15.17 -14.98 -24.98
N VAL A 273 14.08 -14.55 -24.36
CA VAL A 273 13.19 -13.50 -24.90
C VAL A 273 13.90 -12.15 -24.93
N ILE A 274 14.62 -11.80 -23.87
CA ILE A 274 15.39 -10.55 -23.78
C ILE A 274 16.48 -10.51 -24.86
N ASP A 275 17.21 -11.61 -25.06
CA ASP A 275 18.28 -11.70 -26.06
C ASP A 275 17.74 -11.71 -27.50
N ALA A 276 16.59 -12.33 -27.74
CA ALA A 276 15.89 -12.26 -29.02
C ALA A 276 15.44 -10.83 -29.33
N TRP A 277 14.83 -10.15 -28.35
CA TRP A 277 14.42 -8.75 -28.47
C TRP A 277 15.60 -7.81 -28.72
N ALA A 278 16.69 -8.00 -27.98
CA ALA A 278 17.89 -7.19 -28.14
C ALA A 278 18.45 -7.28 -29.56
N ARG A 279 18.50 -8.49 -30.14
CA ARG A 279 18.92 -8.69 -31.54
C ARG A 279 17.97 -8.00 -32.52
N SER A 280 16.66 -8.25 -32.43
CA SER A 280 15.68 -7.65 -33.35
C SER A 280 15.68 -6.11 -33.31
N ILE A 281 15.81 -5.51 -32.12
CA ILE A 281 15.90 -4.05 -31.99
C ILE A 281 17.27 -3.52 -32.41
N GLN A 282 18.36 -4.25 -32.22
CA GLN A 282 19.67 -3.83 -32.72
C GLN A 282 19.69 -3.75 -34.25
N ASP A 283 19.05 -4.70 -34.93
CA ASP A 283 18.97 -4.70 -36.39
C ASP A 283 18.07 -3.57 -36.94
N THR A 284 17.04 -3.21 -36.19
CA THR A 284 16.03 -2.22 -36.64
C THR A 284 16.36 -0.78 -36.20
N ARG A 285 16.74 -0.60 -34.94
CA ARG A 285 16.96 0.70 -34.29
C ARG A 285 17.97 0.59 -33.13
N PRO A 286 19.29 0.48 -33.39
CA PRO A 286 20.30 0.18 -32.38
C PRO A 286 20.25 1.04 -31.10
N ALA A 287 19.97 2.34 -31.24
CA ALA A 287 19.89 3.27 -30.10
C ALA A 287 18.78 2.92 -29.09
N ALA A 288 17.75 2.17 -29.49
CA ALA A 288 16.68 1.71 -28.61
C ALA A 288 17.11 0.58 -27.65
N ALA A 289 18.19 -0.16 -27.94
CA ALA A 289 18.72 -1.18 -27.04
C ALA A 289 19.61 -0.61 -25.92
N SER A 290 19.90 0.70 -25.94
CA SER A 290 20.82 1.34 -24.99
C SER A 290 20.39 1.10 -23.54
N GLY A 291 21.30 0.66 -22.68
CA GLY A 291 21.05 0.49 -21.24
C GLY A 291 20.03 -0.61 -20.87
N LEU A 292 19.68 -1.53 -21.78
CA LEU A 292 18.72 -2.62 -21.57
C LEU A 292 18.86 -3.32 -20.20
N ALA A 293 20.05 -3.85 -19.90
CA ALA A 293 20.30 -4.63 -18.68
C ALA A 293 20.14 -3.82 -17.38
N ARG A 294 20.30 -2.49 -17.44
CA ARG A 294 20.17 -1.62 -16.28
C ARG A 294 18.72 -1.18 -16.09
N ASP A 295 18.03 -0.84 -17.18
CA ASP A 295 16.78 -0.08 -17.10
C ASP A 295 15.52 -0.94 -17.26
N LEU A 296 15.60 -2.15 -17.83
CA LEU A 296 14.45 -3.04 -18.01
C LEU A 296 13.76 -3.37 -16.67
N GLY A 297 14.55 -3.57 -15.61
CA GLY A 297 14.02 -3.85 -14.27
C GLY A 297 13.09 -2.75 -13.74
N HIS A 298 13.30 -1.49 -14.12
CA HIS A 298 12.44 -0.38 -13.70
C HIS A 298 11.06 -0.44 -14.34
N TYR A 299 10.98 -0.82 -15.63
CA TYR A 299 9.68 -1.02 -16.29
C TYR A 299 8.97 -2.29 -15.81
N VAL A 300 9.69 -3.37 -15.51
CA VAL A 300 9.10 -4.57 -14.90
C VAL A 300 8.53 -4.25 -13.52
N SER A 301 9.27 -3.46 -12.73
CA SER A 301 8.82 -3.00 -11.41
C SER A 301 7.55 -2.14 -11.54
N PHE A 302 7.51 -1.24 -12.50
CA PHE A 302 6.32 -0.45 -12.79
C PHE A 302 5.12 -1.31 -13.22
N GLU A 303 5.32 -2.30 -14.09
CA GLU A 303 4.22 -3.19 -14.50
C GLU A 303 3.63 -3.96 -13.32
N ARG A 304 4.48 -4.50 -12.44
CA ARG A 304 4.04 -5.14 -11.19
C ARG A 304 3.33 -4.16 -10.26
N ALA A 305 3.86 -2.94 -10.13
CA ALA A 305 3.28 -1.88 -9.31
C ALA A 305 1.88 -1.44 -9.76
N GLN A 306 1.66 -1.32 -11.08
CA GLN A 306 0.34 -0.91 -11.58
C GLN A 306 -0.66 -2.07 -11.58
N SER A 307 -0.22 -3.31 -11.78
CA SER A 307 -1.11 -4.48 -11.95
C SER A 307 -1.87 -4.85 -10.67
N VAL A 308 -1.33 -4.52 -9.50
CA VAL A 308 -2.00 -4.80 -8.21
C VAL A 308 -3.40 -4.19 -8.12
N TYR A 309 -3.60 -3.00 -8.70
CA TYR A 309 -4.88 -2.30 -8.69
C TYR A 309 -5.96 -3.08 -9.47
N PRO A 310 -5.81 -3.33 -10.79
CA PRO A 310 -6.77 -4.15 -11.54
C PRO A 310 -6.98 -5.53 -10.94
N ASP A 311 -5.93 -6.19 -10.45
CA ASP A 311 -6.03 -7.57 -9.98
C ASP A 311 -6.83 -7.66 -8.68
N VAL A 312 -6.59 -6.75 -7.72
CA VAL A 312 -7.41 -6.62 -6.50
C VAL A 312 -8.85 -6.25 -6.84
N MET A 313 -9.05 -5.29 -7.74
CA MET A 313 -10.40 -4.87 -8.15
C MET A 313 -11.20 -6.00 -8.80
N ARG A 314 -10.57 -6.78 -9.69
CA ARG A 314 -11.21 -7.93 -10.36
C ARG A 314 -11.50 -9.06 -9.37
N ALA A 315 -10.57 -9.38 -8.48
CA ALA A 315 -10.75 -10.39 -7.44
C ALA A 315 -11.88 -10.00 -6.47
N ALA A 316 -11.96 -8.73 -6.06
CA ALA A 316 -13.06 -8.25 -5.22
C ALA A 316 -14.41 -8.33 -5.98
N LYS A 317 -14.46 -7.87 -7.23
CA LYS A 317 -15.68 -7.92 -8.05
C LYS A 317 -16.16 -9.35 -8.33
N SER A 318 -15.27 -10.33 -8.50
CA SER A 318 -15.69 -11.72 -8.72
C SER A 318 -16.46 -12.28 -7.51
N LEU A 319 -16.22 -11.74 -6.32
CA LEU A 319 -16.92 -12.10 -5.09
C LEU A 319 -18.30 -11.45 -4.93
N GLU A 320 -18.67 -10.43 -5.71
CA GLU A 320 -20.00 -9.79 -5.57
C GLU A 320 -21.15 -10.78 -5.82
N ASN A 321 -20.94 -11.73 -6.75
CA ASN A 321 -21.95 -12.70 -7.17
C ASN A 321 -21.64 -14.15 -6.75
N ALA A 322 -20.48 -14.40 -6.14
CA ALA A 322 -20.04 -15.73 -5.72
C ALA A 322 -20.19 -15.92 -4.20
N ASN A 323 -20.65 -17.11 -3.78
CA ASN A 323 -20.98 -17.42 -2.39
C ASN A 323 -20.27 -18.68 -1.86
N ASP A 324 -19.35 -19.25 -2.63
CA ASP A 324 -18.64 -20.47 -2.28
C ASP A 324 -17.20 -20.18 -1.83
N GLN A 325 -16.69 -21.05 -0.96
CA GLN A 325 -15.33 -20.93 -0.42
C GLN A 325 -14.27 -20.98 -1.53
N LYS A 326 -14.50 -21.77 -2.59
CA LYS A 326 -13.54 -21.89 -3.69
C LYS A 326 -13.31 -20.54 -4.40
N SER A 327 -14.39 -19.81 -4.70
CA SER A 327 -14.28 -18.46 -5.27
C SER A 327 -13.52 -17.49 -4.36
N LEU A 328 -13.72 -17.60 -3.03
CA LEU A 328 -13.00 -16.82 -2.04
C LEU A 328 -11.51 -17.18 -2.01
N ASP A 329 -11.16 -18.47 -2.00
CA ASP A 329 -9.78 -18.96 -2.02
C ASP A 329 -9.06 -18.49 -3.30
N GLU A 330 -9.72 -18.56 -4.46
CA GLU A 330 -9.18 -18.08 -5.74
C GLU A 330 -8.93 -16.56 -5.73
N ALA A 331 -9.87 -15.78 -5.17
CA ALA A 331 -9.72 -14.34 -5.03
C ALA A 331 -8.59 -13.98 -4.05
N THR A 332 -8.51 -14.66 -2.91
CA THR A 332 -7.45 -14.50 -1.90
C THR A 332 -6.08 -14.80 -2.49
N ALA A 333 -5.93 -15.92 -3.20
CA ALA A 333 -4.67 -16.29 -3.86
C ALA A 333 -4.26 -15.26 -4.93
N SER A 334 -5.24 -14.74 -5.70
CA SER A 334 -5.00 -13.69 -6.70
C SER A 334 -4.50 -12.39 -6.06
N VAL A 335 -5.13 -11.95 -4.95
CA VAL A 335 -4.72 -10.74 -4.22
C VAL A 335 -3.36 -10.93 -3.57
N SER A 336 -3.10 -12.09 -2.96
CA SER A 336 -1.80 -12.44 -2.36
C SER A 336 -0.66 -12.37 -3.38
N ALA A 337 -0.86 -12.97 -4.56
CA ALA A 337 0.11 -12.92 -5.64
C ALA A 337 0.35 -11.47 -6.14
N ALA A 338 -0.71 -10.68 -6.29
CA ALA A 338 -0.64 -9.30 -6.75
C ALA A 338 0.12 -8.39 -5.75
N LEU A 339 -0.19 -8.51 -4.46
CA LEU A 339 0.49 -7.77 -3.39
C LEU A 339 1.96 -8.16 -3.28
N THR A 340 2.27 -9.46 -3.36
CA THR A 340 3.64 -9.97 -3.34
C THR A 340 4.46 -9.42 -4.51
N ALA A 341 3.89 -9.40 -5.72
CA ALA A 341 4.57 -8.85 -6.89
C ALA A 341 4.81 -7.35 -6.81
N ALA A 342 3.87 -6.60 -6.21
CA ALA A 342 3.94 -5.15 -6.06
C ALA A 342 4.70 -4.67 -4.80
N ALA A 343 5.06 -5.59 -3.91
CA ALA A 343 5.66 -5.28 -2.61
C ALA A 343 6.93 -4.44 -2.72
N GLU A 344 7.93 -4.91 -3.49
CA GLU A 344 9.18 -4.16 -3.68
C GLU A 344 8.97 -2.87 -4.48
N PRO A 345 8.27 -2.87 -5.63
CA PRO A 345 8.10 -1.65 -6.44
C PRO A 345 7.40 -0.51 -5.68
N LEU A 346 6.29 -0.84 -5.00
CA LEU A 346 5.53 0.13 -4.21
C LEU A 346 6.14 0.38 -2.82
N ARG A 347 7.18 -0.38 -2.44
CA ARG A 347 7.73 -0.41 -1.09
C ARG A 347 6.64 -0.63 -0.04
N LEU A 348 5.77 -1.60 -0.29
CA LEU A 348 4.79 -2.06 0.70
C LEU A 348 5.58 -2.55 1.91
N ARG A 349 5.30 -1.97 3.06
CA ARG A 349 6.07 -2.25 4.28
C ARG A 349 5.68 -3.59 4.88
N HIS A 350 4.46 -4.02 4.62
CA HIS A 350 3.94 -5.32 5.01
C HIS A 350 3.01 -5.85 3.91
N VAL A 351 3.16 -7.14 3.61
CA VAL A 351 2.24 -7.88 2.73
C VAL A 351 1.40 -8.79 3.61
N PRO A 352 0.06 -8.59 3.68
CA PRO A 352 -0.83 -9.42 4.48
C PRO A 352 -0.76 -10.89 4.04
N ASP A 353 -0.88 -11.81 5.00
CA ASP A 353 -0.98 -13.23 4.69
C ASP A 353 -2.36 -13.58 4.10
N GLU A 354 -2.52 -14.82 3.62
CA GLU A 354 -3.76 -15.26 2.98
C GLU A 354 -4.96 -15.18 3.94
N ALA A 355 -4.78 -15.44 5.23
CA ALA A 355 -5.85 -15.35 6.21
C ALA A 355 -6.29 -13.89 6.45
N GLU A 356 -5.35 -12.95 6.53
CA GLU A 356 -5.64 -11.51 6.60
C GLU A 356 -6.35 -11.02 5.35
N ILE A 357 -5.89 -11.42 4.15
CA ILE A 357 -6.51 -11.08 2.87
C ILE A 357 -7.94 -11.61 2.80
N GLU A 358 -8.16 -12.89 3.14
CA GLU A 358 -9.48 -13.51 3.12
C GLU A 358 -10.46 -12.73 4.02
N ARG A 359 -10.05 -12.41 5.26
CA ARG A 359 -10.87 -11.63 6.20
C ARG A 359 -11.21 -10.25 5.65
N VAL A 360 -10.26 -9.57 5.01
CA VAL A 360 -10.49 -8.27 4.36
C VAL A 360 -11.52 -8.40 3.22
N LEU A 361 -11.39 -9.42 2.36
CA LEU A 361 -12.32 -9.66 1.24
C LEU A 361 -13.73 -10.02 1.72
N VAL A 362 -13.86 -10.85 2.75
CA VAL A 362 -15.15 -11.20 3.37
C VAL A 362 -15.85 -9.96 3.90
N ARG A 363 -15.13 -9.05 4.59
CA ARG A 363 -15.71 -7.78 5.06
C ARG A 363 -16.16 -6.90 3.91
N TRP A 364 -15.32 -6.74 2.88
CA TRP A 364 -15.64 -5.95 1.70
C TRP A 364 -16.90 -6.47 0.97
N GLN A 365 -17.02 -7.80 0.86
CA GLN A 365 -18.17 -8.48 0.27
C GLN A 365 -19.44 -8.30 1.13
N ALA A 366 -19.33 -8.47 2.45
CA ALA A 366 -20.46 -8.35 3.37
C ALA A 366 -21.09 -6.94 3.35
N ALA A 367 -20.28 -5.90 3.16
CA ALA A 367 -20.74 -4.52 3.10
C ALA A 367 -21.54 -4.16 1.83
N ARG A 368 -21.35 -4.93 0.75
CA ARG A 368 -21.99 -4.71 -0.57
C ARG A 368 -23.18 -5.63 -0.82
N ARG A 369 -23.44 -6.60 0.06
CA ARG A 369 -24.62 -7.47 -0.01
C ARG A 369 -25.83 -6.81 0.64
N ASP A 370 -27.01 -7.10 0.09
CA ASP A 370 -28.27 -6.64 0.66
C ASP A 370 -28.46 -7.21 2.09
N ARG A 371 -28.99 -6.37 3.00
CA ARG A 371 -29.00 -6.53 4.46
C ARG A 371 -29.64 -7.85 4.97
N ARG A 372 -30.34 -8.57 4.08
CA ARG A 372 -31.11 -9.79 4.35
C ARG A 372 -30.30 -11.09 4.28
N VAL A 373 -29.10 -11.11 3.68
CA VAL A 373 -28.27 -12.33 3.48
C VAL A 373 -27.07 -12.40 4.43
N VAL A 374 -26.97 -11.49 5.41
CA VAL A 374 -25.83 -11.45 6.35
C VAL A 374 -26.01 -12.46 7.48
N THR A 375 -25.89 -13.74 7.15
CA THR A 375 -25.52 -14.84 8.05
C THR A 375 -23.98 -14.95 8.22
N ALA A 376 -23.21 -14.25 7.38
CA ALA A 376 -21.74 -14.30 7.37
C ALA A 376 -21.02 -13.43 8.44
N LEU A 377 -21.73 -12.49 9.09
CA LEU A 377 -21.18 -11.72 10.23
C LEU A 377 -21.78 -12.22 11.56
N SER A 378 -21.84 -13.54 11.74
CA SER A 378 -22.04 -14.10 13.08
C SER A 378 -20.84 -13.72 13.93
N TRP A 379 -21.08 -12.94 14.98
CA TRP A 379 -20.06 -12.59 15.96
C TRP A 379 -20.42 -13.18 17.32
N LYS A 380 -19.39 -13.53 18.08
CA LYS A 380 -19.51 -14.00 19.46
C LYS A 380 -19.11 -12.86 20.38
N ALA A 381 -19.98 -12.54 21.35
CA ALA A 381 -19.66 -11.55 22.37
C ALA A 381 -18.66 -12.12 23.37
N ASP A 382 -17.79 -11.25 23.85
CA ASP A 382 -16.94 -11.55 24.99
C ASP A 382 -17.70 -11.23 26.29
N ASP A 383 -17.92 -12.24 27.12
CA ASP A 383 -18.70 -12.12 28.36
C ASP A 383 -18.03 -11.20 29.40
N ARG A 384 -16.75 -10.84 29.20
CA ARG A 384 -16.06 -9.86 30.04
C ARG A 384 -16.68 -8.46 29.94
N LEU A 385 -17.41 -8.13 28.87
CA LEU A 385 -18.03 -6.82 28.66
C LEU A 385 -19.50 -6.95 28.27
N THR A 386 -20.39 -6.33 29.06
CA THR A 386 -21.80 -6.18 28.68
C THR A 386 -21.94 -4.94 27.79
N ALA A 387 -22.58 -5.10 26.63
CA ALA A 387 -22.81 -3.98 25.70
C ALA A 387 -23.64 -2.88 26.37
N PRO A 388 -23.25 -1.61 26.27
CA PRO A 388 -23.94 -0.53 26.96
C PRO A 388 -25.31 -0.24 26.31
N PRO A 389 -26.27 0.35 27.04
CA PRO A 389 -27.63 0.57 26.52
C PRO A 389 -27.68 1.49 25.28
N ASP A 390 -26.74 2.42 25.17
CA ASP A 390 -26.57 3.34 24.04
C ASP A 390 -25.90 2.68 22.81
N PHE A 391 -25.47 1.42 22.90
CA PHE A 391 -24.88 0.65 21.80
C PHE A 391 -25.35 -0.82 21.78
N PRO A 392 -26.58 -1.10 21.33
CA PRO A 392 -27.16 -2.44 21.35
C PRO A 392 -26.50 -3.40 20.36
N ARG A 393 -26.73 -4.73 20.51
CA ARG A 393 -26.18 -5.76 19.59
C ARG A 393 -26.52 -5.54 18.11
N SER A 394 -27.66 -4.89 17.82
CA SER A 394 -28.02 -4.48 16.45
C SER A 394 -27.06 -3.43 15.88
N ALA A 395 -26.59 -2.49 16.71
CA ALA A 395 -25.61 -1.48 16.34
C ALA A 395 -24.24 -2.12 16.05
N VAL A 396 -23.85 -3.16 16.81
CA VAL A 396 -22.62 -3.94 16.55
C VAL A 396 -22.64 -4.55 15.15
N ARG A 397 -23.73 -5.25 14.80
CA ARG A 397 -23.86 -5.86 13.47
C ARG A 397 -23.78 -4.81 12.37
N GLN A 398 -24.40 -3.65 12.57
CA GLN A 398 -24.34 -2.56 11.60
C GLN A 398 -22.94 -1.94 11.50
N ALA A 399 -22.20 -1.82 12.61
CA ALA A 399 -20.82 -1.35 12.61
C ALA A 399 -19.90 -2.29 11.80
N LEU A 400 -20.02 -3.61 12.02
CA LEU A 400 -19.23 -4.61 11.29
C LEU A 400 -19.56 -4.64 9.79
N ILE A 401 -20.81 -4.37 9.40
CA ILE A 401 -21.20 -4.23 7.98
C ILE A 401 -20.60 -2.94 7.40
N ALA A 402 -20.69 -1.82 8.14
CA ALA A 402 -20.17 -0.54 7.70
C ALA A 402 -18.64 -0.54 7.56
N GLU A 403 -17.94 -1.36 8.35
CA GLU A 403 -16.48 -1.52 8.30
C GLU A 403 -15.97 -1.86 6.90
N GLY A 404 -16.59 -2.83 6.20
CA GLY A 404 -16.18 -3.24 4.85
C GLY A 404 -16.50 -2.22 3.74
N ALA A 405 -17.29 -1.20 4.05
CA ALA A 405 -17.61 -0.08 3.16
C ALA A 405 -16.91 1.22 3.55
N ALA A 406 -16.07 1.21 4.59
CA ALA A 406 -15.39 2.42 5.03
C ALA A 406 -14.46 2.95 3.94
N PRO A 407 -14.47 4.27 3.65
CA PRO A 407 -13.56 4.87 2.69
C PRO A 407 -12.13 4.90 3.24
N ALA A 408 -11.13 5.02 2.34
CA ALA A 408 -9.70 4.92 2.69
C ALA A 408 -9.28 5.88 3.82
N ASN A 409 -9.80 7.11 3.82
CA ASN A 409 -9.48 8.14 4.81
C ASN A 409 -10.02 7.84 6.22
N LEU A 410 -10.86 6.81 6.37
CA LEU A 410 -11.40 6.33 7.65
C LEU A 410 -10.82 4.96 8.06
N VAL A 411 -9.83 4.44 7.32
CA VAL A 411 -9.13 3.19 7.60
C VAL A 411 -7.68 3.51 7.95
N PHE A 412 -7.32 3.34 9.23
CA PHE A 412 -6.01 3.67 9.76
C PHE A 412 -5.29 2.40 10.19
N LYS A 413 -4.13 2.10 9.59
CA LYS A 413 -3.26 0.99 10.00
C LYS A 413 -2.23 1.52 11.00
N GLY A 414 -2.40 1.16 12.27
CA GLY A 414 -1.43 1.40 13.34
C GLY A 414 -0.35 0.32 13.39
N THR A 415 0.52 0.41 14.41
CA THR A 415 1.58 -0.59 14.64
C THR A 415 1.05 -1.94 15.12
N ALA A 416 -0.11 -1.98 15.78
CA ALA A 416 -0.71 -3.20 16.32
C ALA A 416 -2.14 -3.46 15.81
N HIS A 417 -2.84 -2.44 15.34
CA HIS A 417 -4.26 -2.53 15.00
C HIS A 417 -4.61 -1.87 13.67
N LEU A 418 -5.54 -2.49 12.95
CA LEU A 418 -6.31 -1.84 11.89
C LEU A 418 -7.54 -1.19 12.54
N ASN A 419 -7.63 0.13 12.43
CA ASN A 419 -8.69 0.95 13.01
C ASN A 419 -9.58 1.48 11.89
N THR A 420 -10.85 1.11 11.90
CA THR A 420 -11.83 1.55 10.89
C THR A 420 -12.93 2.37 11.54
N VAL A 421 -13.05 3.63 11.15
CA VAL A 421 -14.07 4.55 11.68
C VAL A 421 -15.36 4.40 10.89
N VAL A 422 -16.47 4.19 11.60
CA VAL A 422 -17.78 3.94 10.98
C VAL A 422 -18.89 4.75 11.67
N ARG A 423 -19.88 5.14 10.86
CA ARG A 423 -21.14 5.70 11.35
C ARG A 423 -22.21 4.62 11.39
N VAL A 424 -22.81 4.42 12.54
CA VAL A 424 -23.83 3.39 12.76
C VAL A 424 -25.22 4.04 12.76
N PRO A 425 -26.15 3.62 11.89
CA PRO A 425 -27.52 4.12 11.91
C PRO A 425 -28.18 3.98 13.29
N GLY A 426 -28.74 5.08 13.80
CA GLY A 426 -29.40 5.10 15.12
C GLY A 426 -28.46 5.29 16.31
N VAL A 427 -27.13 5.37 16.08
CA VAL A 427 -26.15 5.76 17.10
C VAL A 427 -25.75 7.21 16.86
N GLY A 428 -25.82 8.05 17.90
CA GLY A 428 -25.61 9.50 17.80
C GLY A 428 -24.15 9.93 17.60
N PHE A 429 -23.21 9.00 17.58
CA PHE A 429 -21.77 9.25 17.50
C PHE A 429 -21.07 8.21 16.60
N PRO A 430 -19.96 8.58 15.93
CA PRO A 430 -19.12 7.63 15.22
C PRO A 430 -18.39 6.68 16.18
N VAL A 431 -18.08 5.48 15.70
CA VAL A 431 -17.33 4.47 16.44
C VAL A 431 -16.12 4.01 15.64
N VAL A 432 -15.12 3.46 16.33
CA VAL A 432 -13.95 2.84 15.70
C VAL A 432 -13.98 1.34 15.94
N VAL A 433 -13.93 0.56 14.86
CA VAL A 433 -13.74 -0.88 14.89
C VAL A 433 -12.23 -1.15 14.83
N ARG A 434 -11.68 -1.73 15.90
CA ARG A 434 -10.26 -2.07 16.04
C ARG A 434 -10.09 -3.57 15.82
N ARG A 435 -9.18 -3.97 14.93
CA ARG A 435 -8.77 -5.37 14.71
C ARG A 435 -7.29 -5.54 14.88
N LYS A 436 -6.87 -6.63 15.50
CA LYS A 436 -5.44 -6.93 15.70
C LYS A 436 -4.79 -7.24 14.34
N ALA A 437 -3.72 -6.53 14.01
CA ALA A 437 -2.87 -6.88 12.87
C ALA A 437 -1.94 -8.02 13.32
N GLU A 438 -2.17 -9.25 12.84
CA GLU A 438 -1.43 -10.45 13.27
C GLU A 438 0.06 -10.41 12.90
N SER A 439 0.45 -9.54 11.98
CA SER A 439 1.77 -9.52 11.35
C SER A 439 2.82 -8.62 11.97
N VAL A 440 2.50 -7.84 13.01
CA VAL A 440 3.47 -7.00 13.70
C VAL A 440 3.75 -7.57 15.09
N SER A 441 4.90 -8.23 15.23
CA SER A 441 5.46 -8.63 16.52
C SER A 441 5.65 -7.39 17.38
N ARG A 442 4.69 -7.13 18.26
CA ARG A 442 4.77 -6.05 19.22
C ARG A 442 5.96 -6.30 20.15
N ARG A 443 6.93 -5.37 20.15
CA ARG A 443 8.18 -5.50 20.92
C ARG A 443 8.01 -5.09 22.38
N GLU A 444 7.24 -4.03 22.58
CA GLU A 444 6.90 -3.53 23.90
C GLU A 444 5.66 -4.27 24.40
N ARG A 445 5.79 -4.93 25.56
CA ARG A 445 4.71 -5.71 26.16
C ARG A 445 3.68 -4.77 26.76
N GLY A 446 2.40 -5.03 26.51
CA GLY A 446 1.32 -4.45 27.32
C GLY A 446 1.30 -5.14 28.68
N TYR A 447 1.21 -4.35 29.75
CA TYR A 447 1.21 -4.85 31.13
C TYR A 447 -0.20 -5.01 31.67
N LEU A 448 -1.09 -4.09 31.28
CA LEU A 448 -2.50 -4.14 31.60
C LEU A 448 -3.34 -4.46 30.35
N SER A 449 -4.53 -4.99 30.58
CA SER A 449 -5.53 -5.09 29.51
C SER A 449 -6.06 -3.68 29.19
N GLU A 450 -5.85 -3.20 27.97
CA GLU A 450 -6.36 -1.91 27.48
C GLU A 450 -7.84 -1.72 27.85
N HIS A 451 -8.68 -2.72 27.56
CA HIS A 451 -10.11 -2.65 27.83
C HIS A 451 -10.46 -2.59 29.32
N ALA A 452 -9.66 -3.23 30.18
CA ALA A 452 -9.85 -3.12 31.63
C ALA A 452 -9.48 -1.72 32.12
N VAL A 453 -8.40 -1.15 31.58
CA VAL A 453 -7.95 0.22 31.92
C VAL A 453 -8.98 1.26 31.50
N LEU A 454 -9.46 1.21 30.26
CA LEU A 454 -10.48 2.13 29.75
C LEU A 454 -11.76 2.09 30.60
N ARG A 455 -12.18 0.89 31.04
CA ARG A 455 -13.30 0.75 31.99
C ARG A 455 -12.99 1.32 33.36
N GLY A 456 -11.80 1.04 33.90
CA GLY A 456 -11.39 1.60 35.19
C GLY A 456 -11.39 3.13 35.19
N ILE A 457 -11.00 3.75 34.07
CA ILE A 457 -11.09 5.21 33.88
C ILE A 457 -12.56 5.66 33.86
N GLU A 458 -13.41 5.02 33.05
CA GLU A 458 -14.84 5.37 32.96
C GLU A 458 -15.57 5.24 34.31
N GLU A 459 -15.36 4.12 35.02
CA GLU A 459 -15.99 3.84 36.31
C GLU A 459 -15.50 4.75 37.44
N SER A 460 -14.25 5.24 37.36
CA SER A 460 -13.69 6.13 38.38
C SER A 460 -14.34 7.52 38.42
N GLY A 461 -14.98 7.94 37.32
CA GLY A 461 -15.47 9.31 37.16
C GLY A 461 -14.35 10.38 37.24
N ALA A 462 -13.08 9.99 37.14
CA ALA A 462 -11.96 10.92 37.10
C ALA A 462 -12.07 11.81 35.87
N ALA A 463 -11.60 13.06 35.98
CA ALA A 463 -11.54 14.02 34.87
C ALA A 463 -10.42 13.64 33.88
N VAL A 464 -10.53 12.47 33.27
CA VAL A 464 -9.66 11.91 32.24
C VAL A 464 -10.53 11.54 31.05
N THR A 465 -10.17 12.03 29.87
CA THR A 465 -10.87 11.66 28.63
C THR A 465 -10.12 10.55 27.91
N ALA A 466 -10.79 9.42 27.74
CA ALA A 466 -10.33 8.25 27.01
C ALA A 466 -11.49 7.63 26.21
N PRO A 467 -11.22 6.84 25.16
CA PRO A 467 -12.26 6.13 24.43
C PRO A 467 -13.06 5.20 25.34
N ARG A 468 -14.39 5.15 25.15
CA ARG A 468 -15.24 4.16 25.82
C ARG A 468 -15.21 2.85 25.05
N VAL A 469 -15.03 1.73 25.76
CA VAL A 469 -15.13 0.39 25.16
C VAL A 469 -16.60 0.00 25.08
N LEU A 470 -17.13 -0.07 23.86
CA LEU A 470 -18.55 -0.39 23.64
C LEU A 470 -18.75 -1.90 23.55
N VAL A 471 -17.92 -2.60 22.79
CA VAL A 471 -18.04 -4.06 22.57
C VAL A 471 -16.68 -4.72 22.38
N LEU A 472 -16.58 -5.94 22.90
CA LEU A 472 -15.52 -6.91 22.61
C LEU A 472 -16.15 -8.16 22.00
N GLY A 473 -15.53 -8.70 20.97
CA GLY A 473 -16.02 -9.92 20.36
C GLY A 473 -15.08 -10.54 19.34
N GLU A 474 -15.48 -11.71 18.86
CA GLU A 474 -14.83 -12.41 17.77
C GLU A 474 -15.80 -12.53 16.60
N SER A 475 -15.30 -12.26 15.40
CA SER A 475 -16.03 -12.44 14.15
C SER A 475 -15.49 -13.67 13.38
N HIS A 476 -15.79 -13.77 12.08
CA HIS A 476 -15.38 -14.87 11.22
C HIS A 476 -13.94 -15.37 11.51
N THR A 477 -13.74 -16.70 11.53
CA THR A 477 -12.42 -17.34 11.72
C THR A 477 -11.58 -16.82 12.91
N LYS A 478 -12.20 -16.59 14.09
CA LYS A 478 -11.54 -16.10 15.31
C LYS A 478 -10.90 -14.71 15.16
N ASP A 479 -11.40 -13.90 14.23
CA ASP A 479 -10.97 -12.52 14.03
C ASP A 479 -11.52 -11.63 15.16
N ALA A 480 -10.69 -11.41 16.18
CA ALA A 480 -10.99 -10.61 17.36
C ALA A 480 -11.08 -9.12 17.02
N PHE A 481 -12.13 -8.46 17.52
CA PHE A 481 -12.35 -7.03 17.34
C PHE A 481 -12.80 -6.36 18.65
N ALA A 482 -12.52 -5.06 18.73
CA ALA A 482 -13.09 -4.17 19.73
C ALA A 482 -13.78 -3.00 19.03
N ILE A 483 -14.88 -2.50 19.61
CA ILE A 483 -15.55 -1.29 19.13
C ILE A 483 -15.43 -0.25 20.24
N HIS A 484 -14.77 0.87 19.94
CA HIS A 484 -14.65 2.01 20.86
C HIS A 484 -15.40 3.22 20.33
N THR A 485 -15.66 4.22 21.17
CA THR A 485 -16.04 5.56 20.70
C THR A 485 -14.93 6.15 19.84
N TYR A 486 -15.31 6.87 18.77
CA TYR A 486 -14.35 7.60 17.96
C TYR A 486 -14.14 9.00 18.53
N GLU A 487 -12.88 9.35 18.80
CA GLU A 487 -12.50 10.57 19.51
C GLU A 487 -12.06 11.72 18.58
N GLY A 488 -12.20 11.56 17.26
CA GLY A 488 -11.94 12.61 16.28
C GLY A 488 -13.11 13.59 16.08
N PRO A 489 -13.04 14.46 15.07
CA PRO A 489 -14.08 15.45 14.79
C PRO A 489 -15.49 14.83 14.69
N LYS A 490 -16.49 15.54 15.23
CA LYS A 490 -17.90 15.09 15.24
C LYS A 490 -18.48 14.85 13.84
N ASP A 491 -17.84 15.42 12.81
CA ASP A 491 -18.16 15.19 11.42
C ASP A 491 -17.94 13.73 10.99
N GLY A 492 -17.16 12.93 11.74
CA GLY A 492 -16.92 11.51 11.51
C GLY A 492 -16.40 11.19 10.09
N VAL A 493 -15.84 12.19 9.42
CA VAL A 493 -15.28 12.09 8.05
C VAL A 493 -13.81 12.52 8.05
N SER A 494 -13.42 13.40 8.97
CA SER A 494 -12.05 13.91 9.08
C SER A 494 -11.21 13.05 10.04
N PRO A 495 -9.91 12.85 9.76
CA PRO A 495 -9.00 12.17 10.70
C PRO A 495 -8.85 12.99 12.01
N PRO A 496 -8.39 12.35 13.10
CA PRO A 496 -8.18 13.05 14.37
C PRO A 496 -7.09 14.13 14.24
N ASP A 497 -7.30 15.28 14.88
CA ASP A 497 -6.27 16.33 14.93
C ASP A 497 -5.31 16.08 16.09
N HIS A 498 -4.05 15.81 15.76
CA HIS A 498 -3.00 15.45 16.70
C HIS A 498 -2.00 16.62 16.89
N PRO A 499 -1.54 16.92 18.11
CA PRO A 499 -0.55 17.99 18.36
C PRO A 499 0.89 17.59 17.99
N VAL A 500 1.11 17.17 16.74
CA VAL A 500 2.40 16.65 16.22
C VAL A 500 3.56 17.65 16.28
N ASN A 501 3.22 18.95 16.34
CA ASN A 501 4.17 20.06 16.43
C ASN A 501 4.39 20.56 17.88
N GLY A 502 3.89 19.82 18.87
CA GLY A 502 3.92 20.19 20.28
C GLY A 502 2.60 20.78 20.78
N LEU A 503 2.49 20.88 22.11
CA LEU A 503 1.29 21.36 22.80
C LEU A 503 1.22 22.89 22.89
N LEU A 504 0.02 23.43 22.75
CA LEU A 504 -0.34 24.80 23.12
C LEU A 504 -0.41 24.94 24.66
N PRO A 505 -0.30 26.16 25.22
CA PRO A 505 -0.30 26.34 26.67
C PRO A 505 -1.53 25.78 27.41
N HIS A 506 -2.72 25.85 26.80
CA HIS A 506 -3.94 25.30 27.40
C HIS A 506 -4.04 23.78 27.24
N GLU A 507 -3.56 23.22 26.12
CA GLU A 507 -3.45 21.77 25.90
C GLU A 507 -2.47 21.13 26.89
N ALA A 508 -1.34 21.81 27.16
CA ALA A 508 -0.36 21.38 28.15
C ALA A 508 -0.93 21.38 29.57
N ASP A 509 -1.76 22.36 29.91
CA ASP A 509 -2.46 22.39 31.20
C ASP A 509 -3.49 21.27 31.30
N GLY A 510 -4.31 21.09 30.27
CA GLY A 510 -5.31 20.03 30.21
C GLY A 510 -4.70 18.63 30.29
N LEU A 511 -3.57 18.39 29.61
CA LEU A 511 -2.85 17.12 29.71
C LEU A 511 -2.38 16.85 31.14
N VAL A 512 -1.75 17.86 31.77
CA VAL A 512 -1.27 17.72 33.16
C VAL A 512 -2.41 17.48 34.13
N ASP A 513 -3.54 18.19 33.97
CA ASP A 513 -4.73 17.98 34.82
C ASP A 513 -5.27 16.55 34.70
N GLN A 514 -5.29 15.99 33.49
CA GLN A 514 -5.68 14.60 33.25
C GLN A 514 -4.67 13.61 33.86
N LEU A 515 -3.37 13.85 33.72
CA LEU A 515 -2.33 13.03 34.38
C LEU A 515 -2.48 13.05 35.91
N CYS A 516 -2.79 14.21 36.49
CA CYS A 516 -3.10 14.30 37.91
C CYS A 516 -4.39 13.56 38.27
N ALA A 517 -5.41 13.60 37.41
CA ALA A 517 -6.67 12.89 37.62
C ALA A 517 -6.50 11.36 37.58
N LEU A 518 -5.53 10.82 36.84
CA LEU A 518 -5.23 9.38 36.81
C LEU A 518 -4.81 8.81 38.17
N THR A 519 -4.27 9.62 39.06
CA THR A 519 -3.93 9.21 40.44
C THR A 519 -5.15 8.79 41.26
N ARG A 520 -6.36 9.18 40.83
CA ARG A 520 -7.63 8.82 41.48
C ARG A 520 -8.26 7.54 40.92
N VAL A 521 -7.71 6.98 39.85
CA VAL A 521 -8.22 5.73 39.27
C VAL A 521 -7.74 4.56 40.13
N ALA A 522 -8.68 3.73 40.60
CA ALA A 522 -8.39 2.59 41.46
C ALA A 522 -7.62 1.50 40.70
N TYR A 523 -6.29 1.56 40.74
CA TYR A 523 -5.43 0.63 40.01
C TYR A 523 -5.33 -0.76 40.65
N GLY A 524 -5.69 -0.93 41.93
CA GLY A 524 -5.58 -2.23 42.62
C GLY A 524 -6.44 -3.36 42.03
N ALA A 525 -7.54 -3.01 41.36
CA ALA A 525 -8.36 -3.97 40.61
C ALA A 525 -7.79 -4.30 39.21
N LEU A 526 -6.94 -3.42 38.67
CA LEU A 526 -6.30 -3.56 37.36
C LEU A 526 -4.99 -4.33 37.47
N ASP A 527 -4.23 -4.07 38.53
CA ASP A 527 -2.98 -4.75 38.86
C ASP A 527 -2.97 -5.15 40.34
N PRO A 528 -3.36 -6.39 40.66
CA PRO A 528 -3.31 -6.91 42.02
C PRO A 528 -1.88 -7.02 42.59
N THR A 529 -0.85 -6.95 41.74
CA THR A 529 0.57 -7.06 42.12
C THR A 529 1.24 -5.70 42.36
N ALA A 530 0.56 -4.59 42.02
CA ALA A 530 1.03 -3.24 42.28
C ALA A 530 1.32 -2.88 43.76
N PRO A 531 0.70 -3.49 44.79
CA PRO A 531 1.07 -3.22 46.19
C PRO A 531 2.51 -3.60 46.56
N ASP A 532 3.16 -4.49 45.79
CA ASP A 532 4.53 -4.96 46.04
C ASP A 532 5.62 -3.92 45.68
N TRP A 533 5.25 -2.79 45.06
CA TRP A 533 6.17 -1.67 44.81
C TRP A 533 6.69 -0.99 46.08
N SER A 534 6.08 -1.30 47.23
CA SER A 534 6.48 -0.81 48.56
C SER A 534 7.64 -1.59 49.21
N GLY A 535 8.08 -2.71 48.61
CA GLY A 535 9.24 -3.51 49.03
C GLY A 535 10.56 -3.17 48.29
N ASP A 536 11.62 -3.95 48.53
CA ASP A 536 12.95 -3.76 47.93
C ASP A 536 12.89 -3.87 46.39
N GLY A 537 12.85 -2.71 45.73
CA GLY A 537 13.18 -2.52 44.31
C GLY A 537 12.40 -1.40 43.60
N GLY A 538 11.15 -1.13 43.98
CA GLY A 538 10.36 -0.02 43.43
C GLY A 538 10.16 0.00 41.90
N PHE A 539 9.43 1.00 41.39
CA PHE A 539 9.05 1.07 39.97
C PHE A 539 10.26 1.25 39.02
N TYR A 540 11.27 2.03 39.40
CA TYR A 540 12.43 2.29 38.52
C TYR A 540 13.32 1.05 38.31
N GLU A 541 13.55 0.23 39.33
CA GLU A 541 14.31 -1.01 39.15
C GLU A 541 13.57 -1.96 38.20
N TRP A 542 12.25 -2.06 38.38
CA TRP A 542 11.44 -2.85 37.45
C TRP A 542 11.49 -2.30 36.02
N LEU A 543 11.36 -0.99 35.83
CA LEU A 543 11.47 -0.36 34.51
C LEU A 543 12.84 -0.64 33.86
N SER A 544 13.91 -0.61 34.67
CA SER A 544 15.27 -0.96 34.25
C SER A 544 15.37 -2.42 33.84
N ASN A 545 14.78 -3.33 34.61
CA ASN A 545 14.71 -4.75 34.29
C ASN A 545 13.90 -5.01 33.01
N GLN A 546 12.78 -4.31 32.79
CA GLN A 546 12.01 -4.40 31.55
C GLN A 546 12.82 -3.95 30.33
N LEU A 547 13.59 -2.86 30.46
CA LEU A 547 14.48 -2.42 29.38
C LEU A 547 15.56 -3.45 29.09
N VAL A 548 16.18 -4.05 30.12
CA VAL A 548 17.17 -5.11 29.92
C VAL A 548 16.56 -6.33 29.21
N LEU A 549 15.37 -6.76 29.63
CA LEU A 549 14.65 -7.86 28.98
C LEU A 549 14.29 -7.55 27.52
N LEU A 550 13.91 -6.30 27.22
CA LEU A 550 13.69 -5.85 25.85
C LEU A 550 14.97 -6.02 25.02
N VAL A 551 16.11 -5.57 25.53
CA VAL A 551 17.41 -5.70 24.83
C VAL A 551 17.83 -7.17 24.66
N GLU A 552 17.54 -8.04 25.64
CA GLU A 552 17.78 -9.49 25.53
C GLU A 552 16.92 -10.14 24.45
N ALA A 553 15.69 -9.66 24.27
CA ALA A 553 14.74 -10.19 23.30
C ALA A 553 14.91 -9.65 21.86
N LEU A 554 15.78 -8.66 21.65
CA LEU A 554 16.03 -8.12 20.30
C LEU A 554 16.60 -9.19 19.36
N PRO A 555 16.31 -9.13 18.04
CA PRO A 555 16.96 -9.98 17.04
C PRO A 555 18.50 -9.92 17.14
N LYS A 556 19.17 -11.02 16.81
CA LYS A 556 20.64 -11.12 16.91
C LYS A 556 21.34 -10.05 16.06
N GLU A 557 20.77 -9.73 14.91
CA GLU A 557 21.22 -8.71 13.97
C GLU A 557 21.18 -7.33 14.61
N SER A 558 20.08 -6.98 15.29
CA SER A 558 19.90 -5.72 16.00
C SER A 558 20.84 -5.62 17.22
N GLN A 559 21.04 -6.72 17.96
CA GLN A 559 22.00 -6.76 19.07
C GLN A 559 23.46 -6.57 18.59
N GLN A 560 23.82 -7.19 17.46
CA GLN A 560 25.15 -7.04 16.86
C GLN A 560 25.39 -5.59 16.41
N LEU A 561 24.41 -4.98 15.75
CA LEU A 561 24.52 -3.60 15.30
C LEU A 561 24.57 -2.62 16.48
N ALA A 562 23.77 -2.86 17.53
CA ALA A 562 23.82 -2.06 18.76
C ALA A 562 25.23 -2.06 19.36
N ARG A 563 25.88 -3.23 19.40
CA ARG A 563 27.26 -3.38 19.88
C ARG A 563 28.27 -2.62 19.01
N VAL A 564 28.11 -2.65 17.68
CA VAL A 564 28.97 -1.89 16.74
C VAL A 564 28.81 -0.39 16.94
N LEU A 565 27.59 0.06 17.22
CA LEU A 565 27.24 1.47 17.49
C LEU A 565 27.58 1.93 18.91
N GLY A 566 28.16 1.06 19.75
CA GLY A 566 28.63 1.40 21.09
C GLY A 566 27.57 1.28 22.20
N LEU A 567 26.37 0.79 21.91
CA LEU A 567 25.34 0.51 22.91
C LEU A 567 25.71 -0.78 23.70
N PRO A 568 25.49 -0.82 25.03
CA PRO A 568 25.86 -1.96 25.86
C PRO A 568 25.00 -3.19 25.58
N GLY A 569 25.54 -4.39 25.81
CA GLY A 569 24.73 -5.61 25.89
C GLY A 569 23.93 -5.67 27.19
N PRO A 570 22.94 -6.57 27.31
CA PRO A 570 22.01 -6.65 28.44
C PRO A 570 22.65 -6.64 29.84
N ARG A 571 23.67 -7.48 30.04
CA ARG A 571 24.39 -7.58 31.32
C ARG A 571 25.02 -6.26 31.73
N ARG A 572 25.68 -5.59 30.77
CA ARG A 572 26.35 -4.31 31.02
C ARG A 572 25.33 -3.18 31.20
N LEU A 573 24.24 -3.20 30.45
CA LEU A 573 23.15 -2.25 30.62
C LEU A 573 22.57 -2.34 32.05
N ARG A 574 22.34 -3.55 32.55
CA ARG A 574 21.88 -3.79 33.93
C ARG A 574 22.82 -3.16 34.97
N GLU A 575 24.12 -3.39 34.86
CA GLU A 575 25.14 -2.81 35.76
C GLU A 575 25.20 -1.27 35.73
N ILE A 576 24.83 -0.65 34.60
CA ILE A 576 24.81 0.81 34.46
C ILE A 576 23.53 1.36 35.11
N LEU A 577 22.38 0.79 34.77
CA LEU A 577 21.08 1.25 35.28
C LEU A 577 20.96 1.09 36.80
N SER A 578 21.55 0.03 37.38
CA SER A 578 21.52 -0.25 38.82
C SER A 578 22.26 0.78 39.70
N ARG A 579 22.99 1.72 39.08
CA ARG A 579 23.71 2.80 39.80
C ARG A 579 22.81 3.99 40.10
N HIS A 580 21.61 4.00 39.53
CA HIS A 580 20.66 5.08 39.64
C HIS A 580 19.46 4.59 40.44
N GLY A 581 18.90 5.50 41.23
CA GLY A 581 17.67 5.29 41.96
C GLY A 581 16.84 6.56 41.82
N VAL A 582 15.54 6.40 42.05
CA VAL A 582 14.60 7.50 42.16
C VAL A 582 13.87 7.37 43.50
N THR A 583 13.37 8.49 43.98
CA THR A 583 12.58 8.55 45.20
C THR A 583 11.28 7.78 45.02
N SER A 584 10.94 6.93 45.99
CA SER A 584 9.66 6.22 45.99
C SER A 584 8.50 7.20 46.17
N ARG A 585 7.47 7.05 45.34
CA ARG A 585 6.24 7.85 45.29
C ARG A 585 5.04 6.92 45.28
N GLU A 586 3.88 7.44 45.70
CA GLU A 586 2.64 6.67 45.57
C GLU A 586 2.37 6.34 44.08
N PRO A 587 2.15 5.06 43.74
CA PRO A 587 1.96 4.66 42.36
C PRO A 587 0.59 5.08 41.84
N SER A 588 0.49 5.23 40.53
CA SER A 588 -0.74 5.62 39.84
C SER A 588 -0.86 4.88 38.51
N LEU A 589 -2.04 4.96 37.90
CA LEU A 589 -2.25 4.49 36.54
C LEU A 589 -1.48 5.39 35.56
N LEU A 590 -0.65 4.78 34.72
CA LEU A 590 0.13 5.42 33.68
C LEU A 590 -0.37 4.95 32.31
N HIS A 591 -0.34 5.85 31.33
CA HIS A 591 -0.57 5.57 29.92
C HIS A 591 0.56 4.75 29.30
N GLY A 592 1.82 5.05 29.65
CA GLY A 592 2.98 4.27 29.23
C GLY A 592 3.48 4.52 27.80
N ASP A 593 2.71 5.16 26.90
CA ASP A 593 3.21 5.64 25.60
C ASP A 593 2.63 6.98 25.15
N LEU A 594 2.82 8.02 25.96
CA LEU A 594 2.14 9.31 25.77
C LEU A 594 2.80 10.22 24.71
N ASN A 595 2.81 9.75 23.45
CA ASN A 595 3.33 10.48 22.30
C ASN A 595 2.25 11.39 21.66
N PRO A 596 2.61 12.35 20.78
CA PRO A 596 1.64 13.30 20.19
C PRO A 596 0.50 12.66 19.39
N TRP A 597 0.71 11.48 18.81
CA TRP A 597 -0.30 10.78 18.02
C TRP A 597 -1.30 10.01 18.89
N ASN A 598 -1.00 9.84 20.18
CA ASN A 598 -1.90 9.28 21.18
C ASN A 598 -2.74 10.35 21.88
N LEU A 599 -2.69 11.59 21.37
CA LEU A 599 -3.47 12.74 21.85
C LEU A 599 -4.35 13.27 20.72
N VAL A 600 -5.65 13.44 20.97
CA VAL A 600 -6.59 14.03 20.01
C VAL A 600 -7.12 15.34 20.55
N ARG A 601 -7.02 16.43 19.78
CA ARG A 601 -7.49 17.75 20.19
C ARG A 601 -9.01 17.81 20.36
N ARG A 602 -9.43 18.60 21.34
CA ARG A 602 -10.83 18.88 21.68
C ARG A 602 -11.03 20.37 21.89
N ASP A 603 -12.26 20.82 21.69
CA ASP A 603 -12.66 22.22 21.91
C ASP A 603 -13.15 22.51 23.33
N ASP A 604 -13.20 21.51 24.21
CA ASP A 604 -13.65 21.66 25.60
C ASP A 604 -12.50 21.91 26.59
N SER A 605 -12.83 22.10 27.87
CA SER A 605 -11.87 22.44 28.93
C SER A 605 -10.82 21.36 29.20
N LEU A 606 -11.03 20.12 28.74
CA LEU A 606 -10.05 19.04 28.87
C LEU A 606 -8.98 19.10 27.77
N ALA A 607 -9.25 19.83 26.69
CA ALA A 607 -8.39 20.13 25.54
C ALA A 607 -7.90 18.93 24.71
N LEU A 608 -7.80 17.74 25.29
CA LEU A 608 -7.23 16.54 24.66
C LEU A 608 -7.95 15.27 25.11
N THR A 609 -8.24 14.34 24.21
CA THR A 609 -8.53 12.93 24.54
C THR A 609 -7.24 12.12 24.46
N ILE A 610 -6.96 11.26 25.45
CA ILE A 610 -5.84 10.32 25.45
C ILE A 610 -6.33 8.97 24.88
N ILE A 611 -5.72 8.51 23.78
CA ILE A 611 -6.08 7.27 23.09
C ILE A 611 -4.92 6.26 23.11
N ASP A 612 -5.21 5.00 22.77
CA ASP A 612 -4.20 3.93 22.64
C ASP A 612 -3.57 3.47 23.97
N TRP A 613 -4.43 3.05 24.90
CA TRP A 613 -4.07 2.64 26.27
C TRP A 613 -3.40 1.26 26.38
N GLU A 614 -2.88 0.74 25.28
CA GLU A 614 -2.34 -0.61 25.24
C GLU A 614 -1.02 -0.78 26.00
N MET A 615 -0.33 0.31 26.28
CA MET A 615 0.92 0.34 27.06
C MET A 615 0.68 0.74 28.52
N ALA A 616 -0.58 0.82 28.93
CA ALA A 616 -0.94 1.21 30.27
C ALA A 616 -0.33 0.28 31.31
N MET A 617 0.06 0.89 32.43
CA MET A 617 0.79 0.24 33.52
C MET A 617 0.57 0.98 34.83
N VAL A 618 0.97 0.39 35.95
CA VAL A 618 0.96 1.05 37.25
C VAL A 618 2.38 1.41 37.64
N GLY A 619 2.61 2.66 38.07
CA GLY A 619 3.96 3.11 38.39
C GLY A 619 4.05 4.54 38.90
N ASP A 620 5.26 5.10 38.85
CA ASP A 620 5.54 6.47 39.31
C ASP A 620 4.84 7.51 38.41
N PRO A 621 3.98 8.40 38.94
CA PRO A 621 3.27 9.44 38.18
C PRO A 621 4.20 10.42 37.42
N LEU A 622 5.46 10.58 37.86
CA LEU A 622 6.44 11.42 37.17
C LEU A 622 6.82 10.85 35.80
N TYR A 623 6.75 9.52 35.65
CA TYR A 623 7.25 8.81 34.48
C TYR A 623 6.53 9.21 33.19
N ASP A 624 5.20 9.23 33.19
CA ASP A 624 4.40 9.58 32.01
C ASP A 624 4.65 11.03 31.55
N LEU A 625 4.79 11.95 32.51
CA LEU A 625 5.12 13.34 32.20
C LEU A 625 6.49 13.45 31.53
N VAL A 626 7.49 12.74 32.05
CA VAL A 626 8.85 12.71 31.46
C VAL A 626 8.85 12.03 30.10
N ARG A 627 8.15 10.90 29.96
CA ARG A 627 8.04 10.17 28.70
C ARG A 627 7.36 11.02 27.63
N HIS A 628 6.30 11.74 27.97
CA HIS A 628 5.66 12.69 27.06
C HIS A 628 6.63 13.77 26.58
N LEU A 629 7.38 14.39 27.50
CA LEU A 629 8.36 15.44 27.19
C LEU A 629 9.53 14.92 26.35
N HIS A 630 9.81 13.62 26.40
CA HIS A 630 10.81 12.95 25.56
C HIS A 630 10.28 12.67 24.14
N LEU A 631 9.04 12.20 24.03
CA LEU A 631 8.42 11.81 22.75
C LEU A 631 7.80 13.00 21.98
N THR A 632 7.55 14.13 22.65
CA THR A 632 6.84 15.28 22.10
C THR A 632 7.76 16.50 21.98
N PRO A 633 7.81 17.16 20.81
CA PRO A 633 8.51 18.44 20.67
C PRO A 633 7.93 19.46 21.64
N THR A 634 8.71 19.81 22.67
CA THR A 634 8.23 20.68 23.74
C THR A 634 9.15 21.87 23.93
N ARG A 635 8.60 23.07 23.80
CA ARG A 635 9.35 24.31 24.06
C ARG A 635 9.72 24.41 25.55
N PRO A 636 10.88 24.98 25.91
CA PRO A 636 11.32 25.08 27.30
C PRO A 636 10.27 25.73 28.24
N GLU A 637 9.53 26.72 27.75
CA GLU A 637 8.50 27.44 28.50
C GLU A 637 7.29 26.54 28.79
N ILE A 638 6.89 25.70 27.83
CA ILE A 638 5.79 24.74 27.97
C ILE A 638 6.20 23.64 28.94
N ARG A 639 7.43 23.11 28.84
CA ARG A 639 7.96 22.13 29.79
C ARG A 639 7.96 22.66 31.22
N ALA A 640 8.47 23.88 31.43
CA ALA A 640 8.49 24.52 32.75
C ALA A 640 7.07 24.82 33.27
N ARG A 641 6.10 25.07 32.37
CA ARG A 641 4.70 25.21 32.72
C ARG A 641 4.11 23.89 33.21
N MET A 642 4.33 22.79 32.47
CA MET A 642 3.79 21.47 32.81
C MET A 642 4.29 20.98 34.17
N PHE A 643 5.61 21.01 34.42
CA PHE A 643 6.16 20.60 35.72
C PHE A 643 5.63 21.44 36.89
N ARG A 644 5.61 22.78 36.75
CA ARG A 644 5.09 23.66 37.80
C ARG A 644 3.60 23.44 38.07
N ARG A 645 2.82 23.04 37.06
CA ARG A 645 1.39 22.75 37.24
C ARG A 645 1.21 21.40 37.92
N TRP A 646 1.94 20.38 37.46
CA TRP A 646 1.91 19.02 38.02
C TRP A 646 2.30 19.01 39.50
N GLU A 647 3.40 19.67 39.86
CA GLU A 647 3.86 19.81 41.24
C GLU A 647 2.81 20.47 42.16
N ARG A 648 2.09 21.48 41.65
CA ARG A 648 1.06 22.20 42.42
C ARG A 648 -0.26 21.43 42.54
N ALA A 649 -0.56 20.57 41.57
CA ALA A 649 -1.84 19.89 41.48
C ALA A 649 -1.89 18.58 42.28
N LEU A 650 -0.75 17.98 42.61
CA LEU A 650 -0.67 16.72 43.34
C LEU A 650 -0.11 16.88 44.77
N PRO A 651 -0.51 16.01 45.72
CA PRO A 651 0.08 15.97 47.05
C PRO A 651 1.58 15.63 47.02
N GLY A 652 2.30 16.02 48.08
CA GLY A 652 3.73 15.73 48.23
C GLY A 652 4.10 14.24 48.11
N THR A 653 3.17 13.32 48.40
CA THR A 653 3.37 11.86 48.24
C THR A 653 3.62 11.44 46.79
N HIS A 654 3.16 12.23 45.82
CA HIS A 654 3.30 11.99 44.38
C HIS A 654 4.36 12.87 43.72
N THR A 655 4.86 13.91 44.41
CA THR A 655 5.76 14.92 43.80
C THR A 655 7.11 15.03 44.50
N LYS A 656 7.30 14.42 45.67
CA LYS A 656 8.56 14.48 46.43
C LYS A 656 9.79 14.25 45.53
N ASP A 657 10.81 15.11 45.64
CA ASP A 657 12.12 15.02 44.95
C ASP A 657 12.08 14.91 43.41
N TRP A 658 10.96 15.27 42.77
CA TRP A 658 10.78 15.15 41.31
C TRP A 658 11.84 15.90 40.49
N ALA A 659 12.33 17.04 40.99
CA ALA A 659 13.27 17.92 40.29
C ALA A 659 14.65 17.26 40.08
N GLN A 660 15.03 16.31 40.94
CA GLN A 660 16.23 15.50 40.78
C GLN A 660 15.96 14.25 39.93
N ASP A 661 14.82 13.60 40.16
CA ASP A 661 14.53 12.27 39.60
C ASP A 661 14.09 12.28 38.14
N TRP A 662 13.51 13.37 37.63
CA TRP A 662 13.03 13.43 36.24
C TRP A 662 14.17 13.23 35.21
N LEU A 663 15.41 13.60 35.57
CA LEU A 663 16.58 13.39 34.73
C LEU A 663 16.92 11.91 34.57
N VAL A 664 16.69 11.11 35.61
CA VAL A 664 16.93 9.66 35.61
C VAL A 664 15.91 8.98 34.68
N TYR A 665 14.63 9.34 34.79
CA TYR A 665 13.62 8.86 33.85
C TYR A 665 13.86 9.33 32.41
N ARG A 666 14.32 10.58 32.22
CA ARG A 666 14.66 11.04 30.87
C ARG A 666 15.77 10.21 30.25
N TRP A 667 16.79 9.88 31.04
CA TRP A 667 17.88 9.05 30.55
C TRP A 667 17.42 7.65 30.13
N ILE A 668 16.65 6.95 30.96
CA ILE A 668 16.20 5.60 30.60
C ILE A 668 15.36 5.59 29.31
N GLU A 669 14.58 6.64 29.05
CA GLU A 669 13.82 6.80 27.81
C GLU A 669 14.69 7.06 26.58
N ILE A 670 15.74 7.88 26.72
CA ILE A 670 16.73 8.10 25.65
C ILE A 670 17.40 6.78 25.28
N VAL A 671 17.81 5.98 26.29
CA VAL A 671 18.43 4.67 26.06
C VAL A 671 17.44 3.71 25.42
N ARG A 672 16.19 3.64 25.90
CA ARG A 672 15.16 2.77 25.30
C ARG A 672 14.92 3.11 23.84
N SER A 673 14.77 4.39 23.52
CA SER A 673 14.52 4.85 22.15
C SER A 673 15.66 4.45 21.21
N ALA A 674 16.92 4.54 21.67
CA ALA A 674 18.08 4.10 20.88
C ALA A 674 18.02 2.61 20.52
N TYR A 675 17.55 1.72 21.40
CA TYR A 675 17.40 0.30 21.03
C TYR A 675 16.18 0.04 20.15
N VAL A 676 15.04 0.65 20.47
CA VAL A 676 13.77 0.43 19.74
C VAL A 676 13.86 0.95 18.32
N ASP A 677 14.39 2.15 18.11
CA ASP A 677 14.51 2.77 16.79
C ASP A 677 15.59 2.10 15.94
N LEU A 678 16.68 1.63 16.56
CA LEU A 678 17.68 0.80 15.88
C LEU A 678 17.07 -0.49 15.34
N ASP A 679 16.29 -1.18 16.17
CA ASP A 679 15.67 -2.42 15.76
C ASP A 679 14.61 -2.18 14.68
N ARG A 680 13.86 -1.07 14.74
CA ARG A 680 12.92 -0.65 13.68
C ARG A 680 13.64 -0.36 12.36
N LEU A 681 14.82 0.26 12.42
CA LEU A 681 15.70 0.47 11.27
C LEU A 681 16.20 -0.83 10.65
N VAL A 682 16.58 -1.81 11.48
CA VAL A 682 17.12 -3.11 11.02
C VAL A 682 16.04 -3.99 10.38
N THR A 683 14.84 -3.98 10.94
CA THR A 683 13.75 -4.91 10.58
C THR A 683 12.68 -4.32 9.68
N GLY A 684 12.59 -2.99 9.58
CA GLY A 684 11.52 -2.29 8.87
C GLY A 684 10.14 -2.31 9.55
N ALA A 685 10.02 -2.85 10.77
CA ALA A 685 8.73 -3.01 11.45
C ALA A 685 8.09 -1.67 11.85
N GLY A 686 6.79 -1.49 11.55
CA GLY A 686 5.97 -0.37 12.03
C GLY A 686 6.23 0.99 11.37
N LEU A 687 7.06 1.06 10.33
CA LEU A 687 7.40 2.30 9.62
C LEU A 687 6.18 3.00 8.94
N ASP A 688 5.04 2.29 8.79
CA ASP A 688 3.72 2.80 8.36
C ASP A 688 3.11 3.82 9.28
N ALA A 689 3.44 3.73 10.57
CA ALA A 689 2.96 4.68 11.54
C ALA A 689 3.80 5.98 11.47
N PRO A 690 3.18 7.17 11.28
CA PRO A 690 3.88 8.45 11.18
C PRO A 690 4.83 8.77 12.35
N ASN A 691 4.51 8.29 13.56
CA ASN A 691 5.35 8.42 14.75
C ASN A 691 6.69 7.66 14.61
N VAL A 692 6.66 6.48 14.02
CA VAL A 692 7.85 5.63 13.84
C VAL A 692 8.79 6.20 12.79
N LEU A 693 8.25 6.68 11.67
CA LEU A 693 9.07 7.28 10.60
C LEU A 693 9.89 8.47 11.11
N ARG A 694 9.24 9.36 11.88
CA ARG A 694 9.90 10.52 12.50
C ARG A 694 11.01 10.10 13.47
N ALA A 695 10.76 9.10 14.31
CA ALA A 695 11.75 8.64 15.28
C ALA A 695 13.00 8.11 14.58
N VAL A 696 12.80 7.29 13.54
CA VAL A 696 13.87 6.72 12.71
C VAL A 696 14.70 7.80 11.99
N ASP A 697 14.07 8.83 11.43
CA ASP A 697 14.79 9.93 10.76
C ASP A 697 15.71 10.72 11.72
N SER A 698 15.44 10.67 13.03
CA SER A 698 16.23 11.34 14.07
C SER A 698 17.24 10.44 14.79
N TYR A 699 17.40 9.18 14.37
CA TYR A 699 18.11 8.14 15.11
C TYR A 699 19.56 8.49 15.48
N ALA A 700 20.30 9.19 14.60
CA ALA A 700 21.68 9.58 14.88
C ALA A 700 21.81 10.47 16.12
N MET A 701 20.86 11.40 16.33
CA MET A 701 20.81 12.26 17.52
C MET A 701 20.41 11.45 18.76
N THR A 702 19.47 10.52 18.62
CA THR A 702 19.05 9.61 19.70
C THR A 702 20.21 8.75 20.20
N LEU A 703 21.03 8.21 19.28
CA LEU A 703 22.21 7.40 19.60
C LEU A 703 23.30 8.18 20.34
N GLU A 704 23.59 9.41 19.89
CA GLU A 704 24.56 10.29 20.56
C GLU A 704 24.12 10.62 21.99
N ALA A 705 22.85 10.99 22.16
CA ALA A 705 22.28 11.28 23.48
C ALA A 705 22.28 10.04 24.39
N ALA A 706 21.97 8.85 23.87
CA ALA A 706 21.99 7.60 24.64
C ALA A 706 23.41 7.24 25.10
N THR A 707 24.40 7.37 24.22
CA THR A 707 25.81 7.07 24.53
C THR A 707 26.35 8.03 25.59
N ALA A 708 26.05 9.32 25.47
CA ALA A 708 26.42 10.33 26.46
C ALA A 708 25.77 10.04 27.82
N SER A 709 24.48 9.68 27.82
CA SER A 709 23.77 9.42 29.07
C SER A 709 24.28 8.14 29.76
N LEU A 710 24.72 7.12 29.00
CA LEU A 710 25.34 5.91 29.54
C LEU A 710 26.77 6.10 30.09
N GLY A 711 27.34 7.31 29.99
CA GLY A 711 28.70 7.61 30.45
C GLY A 711 29.78 6.80 29.72
N LEU A 712 29.49 6.36 28.49
CA LEU A 712 30.42 5.59 27.67
C LEU A 712 31.31 6.55 26.87
N PRO A 713 32.63 6.30 26.76
CA PRO A 713 33.49 7.13 25.94
C PRO A 713 32.99 7.06 24.49
N VAL A 714 32.84 8.23 23.85
CA VAL A 714 32.61 8.33 22.41
C VAL A 714 33.84 7.71 21.74
N ARG A 715 33.76 6.42 21.40
CA ARG A 715 34.76 5.82 20.54
C ARG A 715 34.61 6.50 19.20
N SER A 716 35.67 7.16 18.74
CA SER A 716 35.80 7.58 17.35
C SER A 716 35.61 6.33 16.49
N THR A 717 34.39 6.12 16.00
CA THR A 717 34.11 5.04 15.07
C THR A 717 34.75 5.42 13.75
N ALA A 718 35.95 4.88 13.54
CA ALA A 718 36.51 4.71 12.22
C ALA A 718 35.52 3.88 11.39
N ASN A 719 34.73 4.54 10.53
CA ASN A 719 34.48 4.16 9.13
C ASN A 719 33.38 5.06 8.51
N PRO A 720 33.73 6.06 7.67
CA PRO A 720 32.76 6.93 7.00
C PRO A 720 31.87 6.23 5.93
N TYR A 721 31.98 4.92 5.75
CA TYR A 721 31.17 4.14 4.80
C TYR A 721 30.05 3.31 5.44
N LEU A 722 29.97 3.24 6.77
CA LEU A 722 28.91 2.48 7.48
C LEU A 722 27.54 3.18 7.46
N ALA A 723 27.51 4.50 7.24
CA ALA A 723 26.29 5.28 7.00
C ALA A 723 25.64 5.03 5.62
N ARG A 724 26.30 4.27 4.73
CA ARG A 724 25.79 3.89 3.40
C ARG A 724 25.39 2.40 3.30
N ALA A 725 25.43 1.65 4.40
CA ALA A 725 25.28 0.19 4.42
C ALA A 725 24.04 -0.33 5.18
N LEU A 726 22.98 0.49 5.29
CA LEU A 726 21.61 0.01 5.52
C LEU A 726 20.91 -0.10 4.15
N PRO A 727 19.97 -1.04 3.97
CA PRO A 727 19.90 -1.91 2.80
C PRO A 727 19.71 -1.17 1.47
N HIS A 728 20.72 -1.26 0.61
CA HIS A 728 20.54 -1.46 -0.82
C HIS A 728 20.91 -2.90 -1.14
N GLY A 729 20.03 -3.57 -1.88
CA GLY A 729 20.13 -4.98 -2.19
C GLY A 729 21.39 -5.38 -2.96
N ASP A 730 21.60 -6.68 -2.96
CA ASP A 730 22.55 -7.48 -3.72
C ASP A 730 23.33 -6.79 -4.83
N ARG A 731 24.65 -7.03 -4.82
CA ARG A 731 25.29 -7.79 -5.90
C ARG A 731 26.63 -8.35 -5.45
N GLY A 732 26.70 -9.67 -5.40
CA GLY A 732 27.94 -10.41 -5.51
C GLY A 732 28.70 -10.03 -6.79
N GLY A 733 30.02 -9.95 -6.67
CA GLY A 733 30.93 -9.73 -7.78
C GLY A 733 32.30 -10.30 -7.43
N ALA A 734 32.41 -11.62 -7.32
CA ALA A 734 33.69 -12.30 -7.26
C ALA A 734 34.36 -12.27 -8.64
N ARG A 735 35.49 -11.55 -8.76
CA ARG A 735 36.79 -12.01 -9.28
C ARG A 735 37.64 -10.84 -9.79
N ARG A 736 38.80 -10.63 -9.17
CA ARG A 736 40.03 -10.30 -9.90
C ARG A 736 41.14 -11.24 -9.44
N ALA A 737 41.72 -11.91 -10.43
CA ALA A 737 42.89 -12.76 -10.30
C ALA A 737 44.08 -11.93 -9.77
N GLY A 738 44.86 -12.55 -8.88
CA GLY A 738 46.07 -11.96 -8.34
C GLY A 738 47.22 -11.91 -9.36
N PRO A 739 48.23 -11.06 -9.12
CA PRO A 739 49.48 -11.11 -9.85
C PRO A 739 50.38 -12.24 -9.32
N LYS A 740 50.96 -13.05 -10.21
CA LYS A 740 52.09 -13.94 -9.88
C LYS A 740 53.37 -13.11 -9.78
N PRO A 741 54.21 -13.28 -8.75
CA PRO A 741 55.63 -12.94 -8.80
C PRO A 741 56.42 -14.06 -9.52
N GLY A 742 57.55 -13.69 -10.13
CA GLY A 742 58.35 -14.56 -10.97
C GLY A 742 59.07 -15.70 -10.23
N THR A 743 59.11 -16.86 -10.88
CA THR A 743 60.28 -17.54 -11.46
C THR A 743 59.75 -18.67 -12.34
#